data_AF-A0ABD3MHS7-F1
#
_entry.id   AF-A0ABD3MHS7-F1
#
_cell.length_a   1.000
_cell.length_b   1.000
_cell.length_c   1.000
_cell.angle_alpha   90.00
_cell.angle_beta   90.00
_cell.angle_gamma   90.00
#
_symmetry.space_group_name_H-M   'P 1'
#
loop_
_entity.id
_entity.type
_entity.pdbx_description
1 polymer ?
#
loop_
_entity_poly.entity_id
_entity_poly.type
_entity_poly.pdbx_seq_one_letter_code
_entity_poly.pdbx_strand_id
1 'polypeptide(L)'
;MSFSQKRVRSSSRVATKSAKLAKGGATAIDLTGDDDVDYDIARKWGVKFSDEDPKVHYFDPHNGHGSLGDRDGFEDCNANEGSRGTSRLNDELTLLSTLHGRARRELRDISKHDFQTVVRYGTKTRTWGRNGIPRWKFEFGNTVCITDDICRTEITCYKKAISIEPAKITKQMQENRARASRILRDDPHLVTTHSIIIIDQSASMGTSDVNCFRSRSDAAYGTLALDYIAEQLYQMNDEFSVDAVTIIEMNDASSLFVVKEPLDWILFNKVLDRLSTAKPKSHGNYLKSLEQAERRIRMELETLDDLDADDIPAFLLVFISDGKPSDCLPQHEVMRHNVIARLSQKLQSKFTVFGMGIGASNADFDQLRLLADTAEQYGACGRFSHAGLNPACLSTSFSLLATSMTATRTDLRSTTAGGWGRPRGRVDGKQTKTEKIYQMKQKNNDNSGLVPFRRETRLVSRHVYDPKNPSTVWPIADFFNPNCAGFEIEKDPFGKGAERLAYMFHEIKPKSTGRGWDKVGGSMVAKESRFNENEESKEAFHTSFCRVQNKSNDLAKLFNQAVEKAPLLRPSIDEVSLPPPIVFLECSVYEYTNFHGFKCGVLVEKYLRGKFTKFNSNNGFVLNNRDSDGDSISLSIGVVKLTDFVQAFSHWVYESTGHSMIVCDLQGILDMEGRRPVFRLTDPAICSKGSSSMKYRYGKTDLGMRGIRDFCCRHTCNSVCKALNLPTMRAK
;
A
#
# COMPACT_ATOMS: atom_id res chain seq x y z
N MET A 1 70.76 21.26 -13.76
CA MET A 1 71.56 20.07 -14.09
C MET A 1 70.61 18.87 -14.07
N SER A 2 70.03 18.56 -15.24
CA SER A 2 70.38 17.40 -16.11
C SER A 2 69.79 16.09 -15.57
N PHE A 3 68.67 15.60 -16.12
CA PHE A 3 68.50 14.85 -17.38
C PHE A 3 68.84 13.35 -17.33
N SER A 4 67.94 12.58 -17.96
CA SER A 4 68.12 11.32 -18.70
C SER A 4 67.59 10.07 -17.98
N GLN A 5 66.51 9.37 -18.37
CA GLN A 5 65.93 8.95 -19.67
C GLN A 5 66.57 7.67 -20.26
N LYS A 6 65.69 6.78 -20.78
CA LYS A 6 65.84 5.64 -21.73
C LYS A 6 65.95 4.24 -21.08
N ARG A 7 65.43 3.13 -21.64
CA ARG A 7 64.73 2.75 -22.90
C ARG A 7 64.25 1.29 -22.72
N VAL A 8 62.99 0.93 -22.97
CA VAL A 8 62.42 0.28 -24.18
C VAL A 8 63.36 -0.56 -25.07
N ARG A 9 63.01 -1.85 -25.27
CA ARG A 9 63.06 -2.69 -26.51
C ARG A 9 62.24 -3.97 -26.21
N SER A 10 61.06 -4.25 -26.77
CA SER A 10 60.66 -4.57 -28.16
C SER A 10 61.36 -5.79 -28.77
N SER A 11 60.62 -6.89 -28.96
CA SER A 11 60.81 -7.78 -30.10
C SER A 11 59.45 -8.28 -30.59
N SER A 12 59.32 -8.28 -31.91
CA SER A 12 58.11 -8.42 -32.72
C SER A 12 58.39 -9.41 -33.85
N ARG A 13 57.41 -10.23 -34.24
CA ARG A 13 57.22 -10.85 -35.58
C ARG A 13 55.79 -11.44 -35.58
N VAL A 14 54.79 -10.85 -36.23
CA VAL A 14 54.47 -10.66 -37.67
C VAL A 14 54.05 -11.97 -38.37
N ALA A 15 52.77 -12.03 -38.78
CA ALA A 15 52.22 -12.51 -40.07
C ALA A 15 50.68 -12.71 -39.94
N THR A 16 49.84 -11.74 -40.33
CA THR A 16 49.11 -11.57 -41.62
C THR A 16 47.85 -12.43 -41.87
N LYS A 17 46.70 -11.71 -41.87
CA LYS A 17 45.49 -11.78 -42.72
C LYS A 17 44.72 -13.11 -42.89
N SER A 18 43.44 -13.13 -42.49
CA SER A 18 42.29 -12.85 -43.39
C SER A 18 40.94 -12.99 -42.68
N ALA A 19 39.97 -12.19 -43.14
CA ALA A 19 38.64 -12.02 -42.58
C ALA A 19 37.67 -13.18 -42.86
N LYS A 20 36.72 -13.43 -41.94
CA LYS A 20 35.39 -13.98 -42.20
C LYS A 20 34.41 -13.59 -41.08
N LEU A 21 33.27 -13.00 -41.47
CA LEU A 21 32.10 -12.76 -40.61
C LEU A 21 31.53 -14.10 -40.08
N ALA A 22 31.11 -14.15 -38.81
CA ALA A 22 29.83 -14.77 -38.38
C ALA A 22 29.58 -14.65 -36.85
N LYS A 23 28.42 -14.06 -36.54
CA LYS A 23 27.40 -14.33 -35.50
C LYS A 23 27.77 -14.99 -34.15
N GLY A 24 27.13 -14.43 -33.11
CA GLY A 24 27.26 -14.73 -31.68
C GLY A 24 27.09 -16.19 -31.24
N GLY A 25 27.75 -16.50 -30.13
CA GLY A 25 27.63 -17.74 -29.37
C GLY A 25 27.74 -17.45 -27.88
N ALA A 26 26.68 -17.79 -27.15
CA ALA A 26 26.63 -17.75 -25.68
C ALA A 26 27.49 -18.89 -25.10
N THR A 27 28.30 -18.56 -24.11
CA THR A 27 29.20 -19.50 -23.41
C THR A 27 28.45 -20.45 -22.50
N ALA A 28 28.79 -21.74 -22.63
CA ALA A 28 28.31 -22.87 -21.84
C ALA A 28 28.72 -22.77 -20.35
N ILE A 29 27.85 -23.27 -19.47
CA ILE A 29 28.17 -23.56 -18.07
C ILE A 29 28.44 -25.06 -17.96
N ASP A 30 29.68 -25.34 -17.57
CA ASP A 30 30.28 -26.64 -17.29
C ASP A 30 29.66 -27.30 -16.05
N LEU A 31 29.24 -28.57 -16.16
CA LEU A 31 28.77 -29.41 -15.06
C LEU A 31 29.17 -30.86 -15.38
N THR A 32 30.39 -31.20 -15.00
CA THR A 32 30.88 -32.58 -14.83
C THR A 32 30.45 -33.11 -13.45
N GLY A 33 29.99 -34.37 -13.37
CA GLY A 33 29.83 -35.09 -12.10
C GLY A 33 28.71 -36.14 -12.07
N ASP A 34 29.00 -37.30 -12.68
CA ASP A 34 28.63 -38.70 -12.38
C ASP A 34 27.25 -39.09 -11.78
N ASP A 35 26.52 -39.89 -12.57
CA ASP A 35 25.16 -40.41 -12.38
C ASP A 35 25.02 -41.60 -11.38
N ASP A 36 26.07 -42.01 -10.67
CA ASP A 36 26.04 -43.25 -9.85
C ASP A 36 25.79 -43.05 -8.34
N VAL A 37 25.61 -41.80 -7.87
CA VAL A 37 25.43 -41.50 -6.43
C VAL A 37 23.94 -41.47 -5.99
N ASP A 38 23.01 -41.35 -6.94
CA ASP A 38 21.59 -41.08 -6.64
C ASP A 38 20.75 -42.31 -6.27
N TYR A 39 21.26 -43.52 -6.45
CA TYR A 39 20.54 -44.74 -6.04
C TYR A 39 20.53 -44.95 -4.51
N ASP A 40 21.47 -44.37 -3.76
CA ASP A 40 21.58 -44.55 -2.30
C ASP A 40 20.83 -43.49 -1.48
N ILE A 41 20.45 -42.35 -2.07
CA ILE A 41 19.72 -41.28 -1.36
C ILE A 41 18.25 -41.67 -1.13
N ALA A 42 17.64 -42.42 -2.05
CA ALA A 42 16.24 -42.85 -1.97
C ALA A 42 15.96 -43.83 -0.81
N ARG A 43 16.95 -44.62 -0.37
CA ARG A 43 16.80 -45.50 0.80
C ARG A 43 16.89 -44.76 2.14
N LYS A 44 17.51 -43.57 2.18
CA LYS A 44 17.80 -42.85 3.42
C LYS A 44 16.59 -42.06 3.99
N TRP A 45 15.56 -41.80 3.18
CA TRP A 45 14.40 -40.97 3.55
C TRP A 45 13.09 -41.73 3.82
N GLY A 46 13.11 -43.06 3.85
CA GLY A 46 12.01 -43.86 4.42
C GLY A 46 10.60 -43.58 3.87
N VAL A 47 10.47 -43.18 2.60
CA VAL A 47 9.16 -42.96 1.97
C VAL A 47 8.61 -44.31 1.54
N LYS A 48 7.54 -44.78 2.21
CA LYS A 48 6.77 -45.95 1.77
C LYS A 48 5.76 -45.51 0.71
N PHE A 49 5.81 -46.15 -0.45
CA PHE A 49 4.79 -46.03 -1.49
C PHE A 49 3.78 -47.18 -1.34
N SER A 50 2.49 -46.92 -1.55
CA SER A 50 1.48 -47.98 -1.71
C SER A 50 1.38 -48.37 -3.19
N ASP A 51 1.35 -49.66 -3.48
CA ASP A 51 1.28 -50.22 -4.84
C ASP A 51 -0.15 -50.25 -5.44
N GLU A 52 -1.13 -49.60 -4.79
CA GLU A 52 -2.51 -49.58 -5.28
C GLU A 52 -2.84 -48.26 -5.99
N ASP A 53 -3.22 -48.36 -7.27
CA ASP A 53 -3.78 -47.25 -8.04
C ASP A 53 -5.14 -46.82 -7.43
N PRO A 54 -5.35 -45.52 -7.13
CA PRO A 54 -6.62 -45.05 -6.59
C PRO A 54 -7.75 -45.18 -7.62
N LYS A 55 -8.87 -45.76 -7.18
CA LYS A 55 -10.13 -45.86 -7.95
C LYS A 55 -10.61 -44.47 -8.41
N VAL A 56 -10.85 -44.32 -9.71
CA VAL A 56 -11.43 -43.12 -10.32
C VAL A 56 -12.97 -43.26 -10.36
N HIS A 57 -13.69 -42.28 -9.82
CA HIS A 57 -15.14 -42.15 -9.98
C HIS A 57 -15.46 -41.21 -11.16
N TYR A 58 -16.38 -41.62 -12.04
CA TYR A 58 -16.88 -40.81 -13.14
C TYR A 58 -18.03 -39.92 -12.68
N PHE A 59 -18.04 -38.67 -13.14
CA PHE A 59 -19.14 -37.72 -12.95
C PHE A 59 -19.76 -37.42 -14.32
N ASP A 60 -21.06 -37.68 -14.48
CA ASP A 60 -21.85 -37.43 -15.69
C ASP A 60 -22.40 -35.98 -15.67
N PRO A 61 -22.17 -35.15 -16.71
CA PRO A 61 -22.52 -33.73 -16.70
C PRO A 61 -23.96 -33.40 -17.13
N HIS A 62 -24.88 -34.36 -17.28
CA HIS A 62 -26.27 -34.08 -17.63
C HIS A 62 -27.28 -34.55 -16.58
N ASN A 63 -27.41 -33.79 -15.49
CA ASN A 63 -28.70 -33.62 -14.78
C ASN A 63 -28.66 -32.41 -13.84
N GLY A 64 -29.19 -31.28 -14.31
CA GLY A 64 -29.60 -30.16 -13.48
C GLY A 64 -31.10 -30.27 -13.15
N HIS A 65 -31.41 -30.23 -11.84
CA HIS A 65 -32.73 -30.11 -11.21
C HIS A 65 -33.77 -31.23 -11.41
N GLY A 66 -34.17 -31.86 -10.30
CA GLY A 66 -35.47 -32.54 -10.19
C GLY A 66 -35.46 -33.76 -9.27
N SER A 67 -36.49 -33.86 -8.44
CA SER A 67 -36.76 -34.88 -7.41
C SER A 67 -36.59 -36.35 -7.83
N LEU A 68 -36.12 -37.18 -6.90
CA LEU A 68 -36.42 -38.61 -6.86
C LEU A 68 -37.89 -38.82 -6.43
N GLY A 69 -38.64 -39.49 -7.29
CA GLY A 69 -39.98 -40.01 -7.00
C GLY A 69 -40.38 -41.05 -8.04
N ASP A 70 -40.34 -42.31 -7.61
CA ASP A 70 -41.09 -43.46 -8.12
C ASP A 70 -40.78 -44.11 -9.50
N ARG A 71 -40.22 -45.33 -9.37
CA ARG A 71 -40.75 -46.65 -9.80
C ARG A 71 -41.06 -46.97 -11.28
N ASP A 72 -40.58 -48.18 -11.59
CA ASP A 72 -41.10 -49.22 -12.49
C ASP A 72 -40.78 -49.18 -14.01
N GLY A 73 -40.12 -50.25 -14.46
CA GLY A 73 -40.69 -51.10 -15.52
C GLY A 73 -40.00 -51.18 -16.89
N PHE A 74 -39.39 -52.35 -17.14
CA PHE A 74 -39.51 -53.18 -18.37
C PHE A 74 -38.78 -52.81 -19.70
N GLU A 75 -37.82 -53.68 -20.03
CA GLU A 75 -37.59 -54.46 -21.27
C GLU A 75 -37.58 -53.83 -22.68
N ASP A 76 -36.42 -54.01 -23.35
CA ASP A 76 -36.18 -54.64 -24.66
C ASP A 76 -37.13 -54.37 -25.85
N CYS A 77 -36.62 -53.84 -26.98
CA CYS A 77 -35.90 -54.56 -28.04
C CYS A 77 -35.80 -53.78 -29.39
N ASN A 78 -34.71 -54.08 -30.10
CA ASN A 78 -34.26 -53.71 -31.46
C ASN A 78 -35.30 -53.41 -32.57
N ALA A 79 -35.01 -52.43 -33.44
CA ALA A 79 -34.35 -52.65 -34.76
C ALA A 79 -34.50 -51.48 -35.78
N ASN A 80 -33.35 -51.16 -36.40
CA ASN A 80 -33.09 -50.71 -37.79
C ASN A 80 -33.19 -49.24 -38.29
N GLU A 81 -31.98 -48.76 -38.65
CA GLU A 81 -31.52 -48.00 -39.84
C GLU A 81 -31.92 -46.54 -40.12
N GLY A 82 -30.90 -45.69 -40.26
CA GLY A 82 -31.01 -44.41 -40.98
C GLY A 82 -29.89 -43.38 -40.76
N SER A 83 -28.72 -43.59 -41.39
CA SER A 83 -27.77 -42.58 -41.92
C SER A 83 -27.62 -41.20 -41.23
N ARG A 84 -26.46 -40.93 -40.61
CA ARG A 84 -25.60 -39.75 -40.86
C ARG A 84 -24.32 -39.78 -39.99
N GLY A 85 -23.19 -39.43 -40.59
CA GLY A 85 -21.84 -39.77 -40.15
C GLY A 85 -21.39 -39.26 -38.77
N THR A 86 -20.54 -40.05 -38.14
CA THR A 86 -19.79 -39.70 -36.92
C THR A 86 -18.32 -39.51 -37.26
N SER A 87 -17.87 -38.25 -37.22
CA SER A 87 -16.43 -37.93 -37.19
C SER A 87 -15.90 -38.16 -35.77
N ARG A 88 -15.07 -39.19 -35.63
CA ARG A 88 -13.97 -39.39 -34.67
C ARG A 88 -14.00 -38.58 -33.36
N LEU A 89 -14.30 -39.30 -32.28
CA LEU A 89 -13.89 -39.00 -30.90
C LEU A 89 -12.37 -38.80 -30.82
N ASN A 90 -11.90 -37.76 -30.13
CA ASN A 90 -10.48 -37.47 -29.91
C ASN A 90 -9.97 -38.19 -28.65
N ASP A 91 -8.96 -39.03 -28.83
CA ASP A 91 -8.22 -39.77 -27.80
C ASP A 91 -7.65 -38.88 -26.68
N GLU A 92 -7.76 -39.37 -25.43
CA GLU A 92 -7.09 -38.77 -24.27
C GLU A 92 -5.57 -39.02 -24.32
N LEU A 93 -4.80 -37.95 -24.52
CA LEU A 93 -3.33 -37.98 -24.57
C LEU A 93 -2.75 -38.29 -23.17
N THR A 94 -2.40 -39.55 -22.90
CA THR A 94 -1.79 -39.97 -21.63
C THR A 94 -0.26 -40.03 -21.75
N LEU A 95 0.45 -38.99 -21.30
CA LEU A 95 1.92 -39.01 -21.20
C LEU A 95 2.40 -39.79 -19.96
N LEU A 96 3.51 -40.52 -20.13
CA LEU A 96 4.19 -41.23 -19.06
C LEU A 96 5.17 -40.30 -18.33
N SER A 97 5.05 -40.14 -17.02
CA SER A 97 5.95 -39.26 -16.26
C SER A 97 7.17 -39.99 -15.71
N THR A 98 8.39 -39.47 -15.96
CA THR A 98 9.60 -39.97 -15.29
C THR A 98 9.57 -39.71 -13.78
N LEU A 99 10.37 -40.45 -12.99
CA LEU A 99 10.57 -40.19 -11.56
C LEU A 99 11.01 -38.74 -11.30
N HIS A 100 11.95 -38.23 -12.10
CA HIS A 100 12.38 -36.82 -12.04
C HIS A 100 11.24 -35.85 -12.38
N GLY A 101 10.45 -36.11 -13.43
CA GLY A 101 9.29 -35.29 -13.79
C GLY A 101 8.23 -35.25 -12.69
N ARG A 102 7.90 -36.41 -12.10
CA ARG A 102 6.96 -36.51 -10.97
C ARG A 102 7.42 -35.72 -9.76
N ALA A 103 8.67 -35.93 -9.33
CA ALA A 103 9.26 -35.20 -8.21
C ALA A 103 9.26 -33.68 -8.45
N ARG A 104 9.48 -33.24 -9.71
CA ARG A 104 9.47 -31.81 -10.07
C ARG A 104 8.07 -31.21 -10.13
N ARG A 105 7.04 -32.00 -10.43
CA ARG A 105 5.62 -31.58 -10.33
C ARG A 105 5.20 -31.40 -8.87
N GLU A 106 5.55 -32.35 -8.02
CA GLU A 106 5.25 -32.31 -6.59
C GLU A 106 5.96 -31.16 -5.87
N LEU A 107 7.27 -30.97 -6.11
CA LEU A 107 8.04 -29.87 -5.52
C LEU A 107 7.57 -28.47 -5.93
N ARG A 108 6.72 -28.34 -6.96
CA ARG A 108 6.35 -27.06 -7.58
C ARG A 108 4.85 -26.81 -7.63
N ASP A 109 4.08 -27.69 -7.01
CA ASP A 109 2.62 -27.62 -6.97
C ASP A 109 2.04 -27.44 -8.39
N ILE A 110 2.42 -28.35 -9.29
CA ILE A 110 1.89 -28.45 -10.66
C ILE A 110 1.07 -29.73 -10.74
N SER A 111 -0.24 -29.60 -10.87
CA SER A 111 -1.14 -30.76 -10.94
C SER A 111 -0.90 -31.55 -12.25
N LYS A 112 -1.25 -32.84 -12.24
CA LYS A 112 -1.22 -33.67 -13.46
C LYS A 112 -2.13 -33.09 -14.55
N HIS A 113 -3.24 -32.47 -14.14
CA HIS A 113 -4.18 -31.78 -15.01
C HIS A 113 -3.55 -30.54 -15.67
N ASP A 114 -2.82 -29.71 -14.93
CA ASP A 114 -2.14 -28.53 -15.48
C ASP A 114 -1.05 -28.92 -16.47
N PHE A 115 -0.30 -29.99 -16.17
CA PHE A 115 0.65 -30.58 -17.09
C PHE A 115 -0.02 -31.04 -18.40
N GLN A 116 -1.11 -31.79 -18.31
CA GLN A 116 -1.86 -32.24 -19.49
C GLN A 116 -2.41 -31.06 -20.30
N THR A 117 -2.86 -30.00 -19.62
CA THR A 117 -3.31 -28.75 -20.24
C THR A 117 -2.18 -28.07 -21.01
N VAL A 118 -0.98 -28.01 -20.43
CA VAL A 118 0.21 -27.43 -21.08
C VAL A 118 0.64 -28.23 -22.31
N VAL A 119 0.61 -29.56 -22.25
CA VAL A 119 1.00 -30.38 -23.40
C VAL A 119 -0.06 -30.33 -24.51
N ARG A 120 -1.34 -30.20 -24.14
CA ARG A 120 -2.46 -30.18 -25.09
C ARG A 120 -2.65 -28.83 -25.78
N TYR A 121 -2.51 -27.73 -25.04
CA TYR A 121 -2.82 -26.38 -25.53
C TYR A 121 -1.60 -25.46 -25.61
N GLY A 122 -0.42 -25.91 -25.15
CA GLY A 122 0.79 -25.12 -25.11
C GLY A 122 1.49 -24.95 -26.46
N THR A 123 2.24 -23.86 -26.57
CA THR A 123 3.11 -23.58 -27.71
C THR A 123 4.28 -24.56 -27.71
N LYS A 124 4.35 -25.41 -28.73
CA LYS A 124 5.38 -26.44 -28.90
C LYS A 124 6.61 -25.85 -29.61
N THR A 125 7.76 -25.89 -28.96
CA THR A 125 9.05 -25.42 -29.48
C THR A 125 10.11 -26.50 -29.33
N ARG A 126 11.03 -26.60 -30.29
CA ARG A 126 12.10 -27.60 -30.25
C ARG A 126 13.19 -27.16 -29.30
N THR A 127 13.63 -28.06 -28.43
CA THR A 127 14.73 -27.84 -27.48
C THR A 127 15.67 -29.04 -27.48
N TRP A 128 16.80 -28.93 -26.80
CA TRP A 128 17.82 -29.96 -26.77
C TRP A 128 18.22 -30.23 -25.31
N GLY A 129 18.32 -31.51 -24.94
CA GLY A 129 18.91 -31.92 -23.67
C GLY A 129 20.41 -31.65 -23.66
N ARG A 130 21.03 -31.64 -22.47
CA ARG A 130 22.49 -31.44 -22.32
C ARG A 130 23.33 -32.45 -23.11
N ASN A 131 22.79 -33.64 -23.36
CA ASN A 131 23.47 -34.72 -24.08
C ASN A 131 23.26 -34.63 -25.61
N GLY A 132 22.77 -33.49 -26.13
CA GLY A 132 22.44 -33.31 -27.55
C GLY A 132 21.17 -34.04 -28.00
N ILE A 133 20.46 -34.71 -27.07
CA ILE A 133 19.22 -35.45 -27.38
C ILE A 133 18.12 -34.43 -27.71
N PRO A 134 17.43 -34.57 -28.86
CA PRO A 134 16.31 -33.70 -29.21
C PRO A 134 15.18 -33.85 -28.20
N ARG A 135 14.52 -32.75 -27.86
CA ARG A 135 13.42 -32.69 -26.89
C ARG A 135 12.37 -31.69 -27.35
N TRP A 136 11.17 -31.79 -26.81
CA TRP A 136 10.12 -30.80 -27.04
C TRP A 136 9.82 -30.00 -25.79
N LYS A 137 9.70 -28.69 -25.96
CA LYS A 137 9.30 -27.75 -24.92
C LYS A 137 7.89 -27.26 -25.22
N PHE A 138 6.98 -27.44 -24.27
CA PHE A 138 5.62 -26.95 -24.32
C PHE A 138 5.46 -25.80 -23.34
N GLU A 139 4.98 -24.65 -23.81
CA GLU A 139 4.71 -23.48 -22.97
C GLU A 139 3.22 -23.12 -23.01
N PHE A 140 2.54 -23.11 -21.86
CA PHE A 140 1.16 -22.65 -21.74
C PHE A 140 1.00 -21.81 -20.48
N GLY A 141 0.55 -20.56 -20.62
CA GLY A 141 0.53 -19.59 -19.54
C GLY A 141 1.92 -19.39 -18.93
N ASN A 142 2.04 -19.59 -17.62
CA ASN A 142 3.32 -19.55 -16.90
C ASN A 142 3.95 -20.93 -16.70
N THR A 143 3.46 -22.00 -17.33
CA THR A 143 4.00 -23.36 -17.10
C THR A 143 4.71 -23.88 -18.34
N VAL A 144 5.90 -24.44 -18.11
CA VAL A 144 6.77 -25.02 -19.13
C VAL A 144 6.97 -26.49 -18.84
N CYS A 145 6.72 -27.33 -19.83
CA CYS A 145 6.97 -28.76 -19.79
C CYS A 145 8.02 -29.14 -20.83
N ILE A 146 8.95 -30.03 -20.48
CA ILE A 146 9.89 -30.63 -21.41
C ILE A 146 9.60 -32.13 -21.50
N THR A 147 9.38 -32.61 -22.72
CA THR A 147 9.23 -34.03 -23.05
C THR A 147 10.42 -34.55 -23.85
N ASP A 148 10.46 -35.86 -24.03
CA ASP A 148 11.26 -36.53 -25.06
C ASP A 148 10.90 -36.06 -26.50
N ASP A 149 11.67 -36.52 -27.48
CA ASP A 149 11.55 -36.18 -28.91
C ASP A 149 10.26 -36.70 -29.58
N ILE A 150 9.66 -37.73 -29.01
CA ILE A 150 8.39 -38.32 -29.46
C ILE A 150 7.17 -37.83 -28.66
N CYS A 151 7.35 -36.93 -27.69
CA CYS A 151 6.29 -36.38 -26.82
C CYS A 151 5.49 -37.44 -26.05
N ARG A 152 6.13 -38.55 -25.66
CA ARG A 152 5.50 -39.62 -24.87
C ARG A 152 5.87 -39.56 -23.41
N THR A 153 7.05 -39.04 -23.09
CA THR A 153 7.58 -39.06 -21.73
C THR A 153 7.88 -37.66 -21.21
N GLU A 154 7.33 -37.33 -20.03
CA GLU A 154 7.67 -36.10 -19.30
C GLU A 154 9.07 -36.22 -18.68
N ILE A 155 9.96 -35.32 -19.08
CA ILE A 155 11.31 -35.22 -18.53
C ILE A 155 11.31 -34.27 -17.34
N THR A 156 10.78 -33.05 -17.47
CA THR A 156 10.73 -32.07 -16.37
C THR A 156 9.69 -30.99 -16.64
N CYS A 157 9.18 -30.35 -15.58
CA CYS A 157 8.24 -29.23 -15.65
C CYS A 157 8.67 -28.09 -14.73
N TYR A 158 8.36 -26.85 -15.11
CA TYR A 158 8.65 -25.66 -14.29
C TYR A 158 7.70 -24.51 -14.60
N LYS A 159 7.39 -23.67 -13.62
CA LYS A 159 6.74 -22.38 -13.87
C LYS A 159 7.79 -21.39 -14.41
N LYS A 160 7.51 -20.74 -15.55
CA LYS A 160 8.27 -19.62 -16.12
C LYS A 160 8.21 -18.47 -15.13
N ALA A 161 9.37 -17.94 -14.75
CA ALA A 161 9.46 -16.79 -13.87
C ALA A 161 8.69 -15.60 -14.46
N ILE A 162 7.97 -14.86 -13.61
CA ILE A 162 7.35 -13.59 -14.00
C ILE A 162 8.46 -12.65 -14.46
N SER A 163 8.39 -12.20 -15.72
CA SER A 163 9.27 -11.15 -16.23
C SER A 163 8.67 -9.81 -15.82
N ILE A 164 9.20 -9.21 -14.75
CA ILE A 164 8.83 -7.86 -14.33
C ILE A 164 9.55 -6.89 -15.26
N GLU A 165 8.83 -5.96 -15.88
CA GLU A 165 9.44 -4.94 -16.73
C GLU A 165 10.11 -3.85 -15.86
N PRO A 166 11.35 -3.43 -16.18
CA PRO A 166 11.99 -2.30 -15.52
C PRO A 166 11.18 -1.00 -15.71
N ALA A 167 11.17 -0.15 -14.69
CA ALA A 167 10.56 1.16 -14.75
C ALA A 167 11.29 2.06 -15.77
N LYS A 168 10.53 2.81 -16.59
CA LYS A 168 11.09 3.79 -17.53
C LYS A 168 11.62 5.00 -16.77
N ILE A 169 12.94 5.18 -16.77
CA ILE A 169 13.58 6.29 -16.05
C ILE A 169 13.50 7.57 -16.89
N THR A 170 12.79 8.57 -16.37
CA THR A 170 12.71 9.92 -16.97
C THR A 170 13.84 10.82 -16.45
N LYS A 171 14.09 11.94 -17.14
CA LYS A 171 15.08 12.95 -16.71
C LYS A 171 14.75 13.53 -15.33
N GLN A 172 13.46 13.78 -15.06
CA GLN A 172 13.00 14.27 -13.76
C GLN A 172 13.36 13.31 -12.60
N MET A 173 13.26 12.00 -12.83
CA MET A 173 13.59 10.99 -11.82
C MET A 173 15.09 10.98 -11.50
N GLN A 174 15.94 11.22 -12.50
CA GLN A 174 17.39 11.36 -12.30
C GLN A 174 17.74 12.62 -11.50
N GLU A 175 17.07 13.74 -11.78
CA GLU A 175 17.24 15.00 -11.03
C GLU A 175 16.77 14.86 -9.58
N ASN A 176 15.63 14.21 -9.34
CA ASN A 176 15.13 13.91 -8.00
C ASN A 176 16.10 13.02 -7.22
N ARG A 177 16.66 11.98 -7.86
CA ARG A 177 17.70 11.12 -7.26
C ARG A 177 18.94 11.92 -6.89
N ALA A 178 19.42 12.80 -7.78
CA ALA A 178 20.60 13.62 -7.51
C ALA A 178 20.39 14.54 -6.29
N ARG A 179 19.18 15.12 -6.17
CA ARG A 179 18.77 15.93 -5.03
C ARG A 179 18.69 15.10 -3.74
N ALA A 180 18.01 13.95 -3.76
CA ALA A 180 17.91 13.06 -2.60
C ALA A 180 19.29 12.54 -2.16
N SER A 181 20.16 12.18 -3.10
CA SER A 181 21.52 11.74 -2.82
C SER A 181 22.40 12.84 -2.20
N ARG A 182 22.11 14.11 -2.49
CA ARG A 182 22.77 15.24 -1.84
C ARG A 182 22.32 15.36 -0.39
N ILE A 183 21.02 15.32 -0.15
CA ILE A 183 20.42 15.37 1.20
C ILE A 183 20.95 14.22 2.08
N LEU A 184 21.04 13.00 1.54
CA LEU A 184 21.56 11.84 2.27
C LEU A 184 23.02 12.00 2.75
N ARG A 185 23.82 12.82 2.06
CA ARG A 185 25.22 13.09 2.40
C ARG A 185 25.39 14.32 3.26
N ASP A 186 24.73 15.40 2.88
CA ASP A 186 25.00 16.74 3.39
C ASP A 186 24.03 17.12 4.54
N ASP A 187 22.81 16.58 4.53
CA ASP A 187 21.72 16.91 5.47
C ASP A 187 21.01 15.65 6.03
N PRO A 188 21.70 14.78 6.80
CA PRO A 188 21.16 13.49 7.23
C PRO A 188 19.96 13.60 8.21
N HIS A 189 19.78 14.76 8.85
CA HIS A 189 18.63 15.07 9.72
C HIS A 189 17.30 15.23 8.94
N LEU A 190 17.35 15.42 7.62
CA LEU A 190 16.16 15.49 6.76
C LEU A 190 15.64 14.12 6.33
N VAL A 191 16.37 13.05 6.68
CA VAL A 191 16.00 11.68 6.35
C VAL A 191 14.89 11.23 7.29
N THR A 192 13.79 10.74 6.72
CA THR A 192 12.65 10.28 7.52
C THR A 192 12.87 8.87 8.03
N THR A 193 13.29 7.96 7.16
CA THR A 193 13.55 6.57 7.52
C THR A 193 14.81 6.05 6.85
N HIS A 194 15.52 5.17 7.56
CA HIS A 194 16.58 4.35 6.99
C HIS A 194 16.23 2.87 7.14
N SER A 195 15.97 2.24 6.00
CA SER A 195 15.63 0.82 5.92
C SER A 195 16.87 -0.01 5.61
N ILE A 196 17.24 -0.89 6.53
CA ILE A 196 18.36 -1.82 6.43
C ILE A 196 17.77 -3.21 6.22
N ILE A 197 18.00 -3.78 5.04
CA ILE A 197 17.39 -5.03 4.61
C ILE A 197 18.47 -6.09 4.48
N ILE A 198 18.40 -7.13 5.31
CA ILE A 198 19.27 -8.30 5.24
C ILE A 198 18.53 -9.37 4.46
N ILE A 199 19.14 -9.80 3.35
CA ILE A 199 18.59 -10.85 2.48
C ILE A 199 19.49 -12.06 2.54
N ASP A 200 18.91 -13.19 2.90
CA ASP A 200 19.59 -14.48 2.88
C ASP A 200 20.00 -14.89 1.45
N GLN A 201 21.29 -15.19 1.29
CA GLN A 201 21.88 -15.72 0.06
C GLN A 201 22.59 -17.06 0.32
N SER A 202 22.13 -17.77 1.34
CA SER A 202 22.56 -19.12 1.67
C SER A 202 22.17 -20.11 0.57
N ALA A 203 22.85 -21.25 0.49
CA ALA A 203 22.56 -22.25 -0.54
C ALA A 203 21.08 -22.74 -0.53
N SER A 204 20.43 -22.78 0.64
CA SER A 204 19.01 -23.17 0.77
C SER A 204 18.06 -22.19 0.10
N MET A 205 18.42 -20.90 0.03
CA MET A 205 17.67 -19.87 -0.69
C MET A 205 17.63 -20.08 -2.21
N GLY A 206 18.46 -20.99 -2.74
CA GLY A 206 18.42 -21.44 -4.13
C GLY A 206 17.26 -22.38 -4.49
N THR A 207 16.50 -22.85 -3.50
CA THR A 207 15.41 -23.81 -3.69
C THR A 207 14.25 -23.21 -4.48
N SER A 208 13.76 -23.93 -5.50
CA SER A 208 12.67 -23.49 -6.39
C SER A 208 11.28 -23.97 -5.93
N ASP A 209 10.91 -23.70 -4.68
CA ASP A 209 9.66 -24.16 -4.05
C ASP A 209 8.65 -23.03 -3.76
N VAL A 210 9.01 -21.78 -4.04
CA VAL A 210 8.08 -20.64 -4.01
C VAL A 210 7.38 -20.49 -5.36
N ASN A 211 6.05 -20.42 -5.33
CA ASN A 211 5.25 -20.27 -6.55
C ASN A 211 5.67 -19.02 -7.36
N CYS A 212 5.68 -19.13 -8.70
CA CYS A 212 5.97 -18.03 -9.65
C CYS A 212 7.41 -17.47 -9.67
N PHE A 213 8.33 -17.94 -8.82
CA PHE A 213 9.74 -17.53 -8.76
C PHE A 213 10.70 -18.71 -9.00
N ARG A 214 11.96 -18.44 -9.39
CA ARG A 214 12.94 -19.52 -9.68
C ARG A 214 13.63 -20.02 -8.43
N SER A 215 13.70 -19.20 -7.40
CA SER A 215 14.31 -19.52 -6.12
C SER A 215 13.63 -18.75 -4.98
N ARG A 216 13.83 -19.14 -3.72
CA ARG A 216 13.41 -18.35 -2.56
C ARG A 216 14.09 -16.97 -2.54
N SER A 217 15.34 -16.89 -2.98
CA SER A 217 16.06 -15.63 -3.20
C SER A 217 15.38 -14.76 -4.27
N ASP A 218 14.93 -15.37 -5.37
CA ASP A 218 14.18 -14.64 -6.41
C ASP A 218 12.87 -14.08 -5.84
N ALA A 219 12.16 -14.88 -5.05
CA ALA A 219 10.95 -14.43 -4.39
C ALA A 219 11.22 -13.23 -3.47
N ALA A 220 12.27 -13.30 -2.63
CA ALA A 220 12.66 -12.22 -1.74
C ALA A 220 12.95 -10.90 -2.48
N TYR A 221 13.74 -10.96 -3.56
CA TYR A 221 14.05 -9.77 -4.37
C TYR A 221 12.85 -9.25 -5.17
N GLY A 222 12.03 -10.16 -5.72
CA GLY A 222 10.85 -9.81 -6.51
C GLY A 222 9.78 -9.11 -5.69
N THR A 223 9.46 -9.66 -4.51
CA THR A 223 8.49 -9.02 -3.58
C THR A 223 9.07 -7.76 -2.96
N LEU A 224 10.38 -7.71 -2.67
CA LEU A 224 11.03 -6.47 -2.22
C LEU A 224 10.89 -5.36 -3.28
N ALA A 225 11.07 -5.66 -4.55
CA ALA A 225 10.92 -4.68 -5.61
C ALA A 225 9.45 -4.22 -5.75
N LEU A 226 8.50 -5.16 -5.84
CA LEU A 226 7.10 -4.86 -6.13
C LEU A 226 6.30 -4.39 -4.90
N ASP A 227 6.31 -5.17 -3.84
CA ASP A 227 5.44 -4.97 -2.67
C ASP A 227 6.02 -3.97 -1.67
N TYR A 228 7.35 -3.78 -1.68
CA TYR A 228 7.99 -2.79 -0.82
C TYR A 228 8.39 -1.54 -1.60
N ILE A 229 9.30 -1.60 -2.57
CA ILE A 229 9.79 -0.39 -3.24
C ILE A 229 8.69 0.27 -4.09
N ALA A 230 8.05 -0.46 -4.99
CA ALA A 230 7.06 0.12 -5.89
C ALA A 230 5.80 0.58 -5.14
N GLU A 231 5.29 -0.20 -4.17
CA GLU A 231 4.15 0.20 -3.36
C GLU A 231 4.44 1.52 -2.61
N GLN A 232 5.63 1.66 -2.02
CA GLN A 232 6.04 2.90 -1.35
C GLN A 232 6.11 4.08 -2.34
N LEU A 233 6.64 3.87 -3.54
CA LEU A 233 6.72 4.93 -4.56
C LEU A 233 5.35 5.35 -5.10
N TYR A 234 4.42 4.41 -5.27
CA TYR A 234 3.04 4.73 -5.65
C TYR A 234 2.29 5.47 -4.56
N GLN A 235 2.47 5.06 -3.29
CA GLN A 235 1.88 5.76 -2.14
C GLN A 235 2.42 7.18 -1.98
N MET A 236 3.71 7.40 -2.29
CA MET A 236 4.32 8.74 -2.27
C MET A 236 3.77 9.67 -3.35
N ASN A 237 3.20 9.17 -4.45
CA ASN A 237 2.43 9.95 -5.45
C ASN A 237 3.05 11.33 -5.81
N ASP A 238 4.34 11.33 -6.22
CA ASP A 238 5.20 12.50 -6.52
C ASP A 238 5.54 13.44 -5.33
N GLU A 239 5.18 13.09 -4.10
CA GLU A 239 5.64 13.77 -2.87
C GLU A 239 7.13 13.48 -2.61
N PHE A 240 7.96 14.53 -2.62
CA PHE A 240 9.41 14.39 -2.37
C PHE A 240 9.67 14.09 -0.89
N SER A 241 9.92 12.83 -0.56
CA SER A 241 10.44 12.40 0.74
C SER A 241 11.79 11.70 0.55
N VAL A 242 12.69 11.85 1.52
CA VAL A 242 14.05 11.29 1.44
C VAL A 242 14.14 10.14 2.44
N ASP A 243 14.00 8.93 1.93
CA ASP A 243 14.28 7.71 2.67
C ASP A 243 15.54 7.04 2.14
N ALA A 244 16.32 6.50 3.07
CA ALA A 244 17.52 5.75 2.77
C ALA A 244 17.24 4.25 2.78
N VAL A 245 17.86 3.52 1.85
CA VAL A 245 17.85 2.06 1.83
C VAL A 245 19.28 1.54 1.80
N THR A 246 19.55 0.55 2.65
CA THR A 246 20.77 -0.26 2.63
C THR A 246 20.38 -1.72 2.52
N ILE A 247 20.97 -2.44 1.57
CA ILE A 247 20.72 -3.88 1.36
C ILE A 247 22.01 -4.64 1.62
N ILE A 248 21.95 -5.57 2.58
CA ILE A 248 23.02 -6.45 3.00
C ILE A 248 22.70 -7.86 2.51
N GLU A 249 23.59 -8.47 1.74
CA GLU A 249 23.47 -9.86 1.35
C GLU A 249 24.19 -10.73 2.36
N MET A 250 23.45 -11.65 2.98
CA MET A 250 24.01 -12.62 3.91
C MET A 250 24.74 -13.71 3.12
N ASN A 251 26.03 -13.50 2.94
CA ASN A 251 26.99 -14.47 2.42
C ASN A 251 28.20 -14.57 3.35
N ASP A 252 29.22 -15.35 2.97
CA ASP A 252 30.37 -15.64 3.85
C ASP A 252 31.14 -14.37 4.29
N ALA A 253 31.05 -13.29 3.49
CA ALA A 253 31.68 -11.99 3.73
C ALA A 253 30.69 -10.88 4.16
N SER A 254 29.39 -11.14 4.22
CA SER A 254 28.32 -10.13 4.41
C SER A 254 28.48 -8.91 3.48
N SER A 255 28.33 -9.14 2.17
CA SER A 255 28.52 -8.07 1.18
C SER A 255 27.40 -7.04 1.17
N LEU A 256 27.77 -5.79 0.88
CA LEU A 256 26.83 -4.69 0.76
C LEU A 256 26.43 -4.52 -0.72
N PHE A 257 25.16 -4.77 -1.02
CA PHE A 257 24.62 -4.61 -2.36
C PHE A 257 24.24 -3.15 -2.65
N VAL A 258 23.60 -2.49 -1.67
CA VAL A 258 23.19 -1.09 -1.71
C VAL A 258 23.55 -0.46 -0.37
N VAL A 259 24.10 0.76 -0.38
CA VAL A 259 24.50 1.48 0.83
C VAL A 259 23.92 2.88 0.81
N LYS A 260 22.99 3.15 1.72
CA LYS A 260 22.36 4.47 1.94
C LYS A 260 21.99 5.15 0.61
N GLU A 261 21.31 4.41 -0.26
CA GLU A 261 20.78 4.96 -1.52
C GLU A 261 19.33 5.45 -1.31
N PRO A 262 18.86 6.45 -2.08
CA PRO A 262 17.50 6.92 -1.96
C PRO A 262 16.49 5.88 -2.45
N LEU A 263 15.35 5.78 -1.77
CA LEU A 263 14.20 4.98 -2.19
C LEU A 263 13.57 5.60 -3.45
N ASP A 264 13.92 5.09 -4.63
CA ASP A 264 13.45 5.59 -5.92
C ASP A 264 13.28 4.47 -6.98
N TRP A 265 12.75 4.81 -8.14
CA TRP A 265 12.59 3.89 -9.26
C TRP A 265 13.91 3.42 -9.88
N ILE A 266 15.04 4.08 -9.57
CA ILE A 266 16.38 3.66 -10.02
C ILE A 266 16.87 2.52 -9.12
N LEU A 267 16.63 2.62 -7.81
CA LEU A 267 16.82 1.54 -6.86
C LEU A 267 15.91 0.36 -7.20
N PHE A 268 14.64 0.59 -7.56
CA PHE A 268 13.74 -0.46 -8.05
C PHE A 268 14.36 -1.26 -9.20
N ASN A 269 14.85 -0.57 -10.25
CA ASN A 269 15.49 -1.24 -11.39
C ASN A 269 16.78 -1.98 -10.98
N LYS A 270 17.56 -1.42 -10.06
CA LYS A 270 18.79 -2.05 -9.55
C LYS A 270 18.48 -3.33 -8.77
N VAL A 271 17.46 -3.32 -7.91
CA VAL A 271 16.97 -4.50 -7.19
C VAL A 271 16.39 -5.54 -8.15
N LEU A 272 15.68 -5.09 -9.18
CA LEU A 272 15.12 -5.97 -10.20
C LEU A 272 16.20 -6.66 -11.05
N ASP A 273 17.28 -5.98 -11.39
CA ASP A 273 18.44 -6.60 -12.07
C ASP A 273 19.09 -7.68 -11.20
N ARG A 274 19.09 -7.46 -9.86
CA ARG A 274 19.61 -8.44 -8.90
C ARG A 274 18.84 -9.75 -8.88
N LEU A 275 17.54 -9.73 -9.19
CA LEU A 275 16.71 -10.93 -9.38
C LEU A 275 17.32 -11.93 -10.37
N SER A 276 17.96 -11.43 -11.43
CA SER A 276 18.53 -12.26 -12.50
C SER A 276 20.00 -12.64 -12.28
N THR A 277 20.71 -11.90 -11.41
CA THR A 277 22.16 -12.06 -11.19
C THR A 277 22.52 -12.70 -9.86
N ALA A 278 21.60 -12.71 -8.89
CA ALA A 278 21.79 -13.35 -7.59
C ALA A 278 22.03 -14.86 -7.74
N LYS A 279 23.01 -15.38 -7.00
CA LYS A 279 23.36 -16.81 -6.99
C LYS A 279 23.57 -17.24 -5.54
N PRO A 280 22.50 -17.65 -4.84
CA PRO A 280 22.59 -18.15 -3.47
C PRO A 280 23.50 -19.38 -3.40
N LYS A 281 24.62 -19.26 -2.66
CA LYS A 281 25.68 -20.30 -2.59
C LYS A 281 26.44 -20.34 -1.25
N SER A 282 26.14 -19.43 -0.33
CA SER A 282 26.94 -19.25 0.89
C SER A 282 26.30 -19.88 2.12
N HIS A 283 26.88 -19.66 3.30
CA HIS A 283 26.28 -20.02 4.58
C HIS A 283 25.41 -18.87 5.12
N GLY A 284 24.33 -19.21 5.81
CA GLY A 284 23.42 -18.25 6.46
C GLY A 284 24.01 -17.69 7.74
N ASN A 285 25.02 -16.81 7.62
CA ASN A 285 25.74 -16.21 8.75
C ASN A 285 24.99 -14.98 9.30
N TYR A 286 24.14 -15.20 10.31
CA TYR A 286 23.31 -14.14 10.89
C TYR A 286 24.15 -13.11 11.63
N LEU A 287 25.09 -13.57 12.47
CA LEU A 287 25.90 -12.68 13.31
C LEU A 287 26.66 -11.63 12.49
N LYS A 288 27.40 -12.05 11.46
CA LYS A 288 28.17 -11.13 10.60
C LYS A 288 27.28 -10.09 9.92
N SER A 289 26.08 -10.50 9.51
CA SER A 289 25.12 -9.61 8.83
C SER A 289 24.51 -8.59 9.81
N LEU A 290 24.25 -9.01 11.04
CA LEU A 290 23.79 -8.13 12.12
C LEU A 290 24.88 -7.16 12.59
N GLU A 291 26.14 -7.61 12.73
CA GLU A 291 27.28 -6.75 13.05
C GLU A 291 27.49 -5.69 11.96
N GLN A 292 27.31 -6.06 10.69
CA GLN A 292 27.37 -5.11 9.59
C GLN A 292 26.24 -4.09 9.64
N ALA A 293 25.01 -4.51 9.98
CA ALA A 293 23.88 -3.61 10.18
C ALA A 293 24.13 -2.65 11.37
N GLU A 294 24.58 -3.17 12.51
CA GLU A 294 24.93 -2.37 13.70
C GLU A 294 26.00 -1.34 13.38
N ARG A 295 27.07 -1.75 12.69
CA ARG A 295 28.14 -0.83 12.29
C ARG A 295 27.60 0.31 11.43
N ARG A 296 26.65 0.03 10.53
CA ARG A 296 26.03 1.04 9.65
C ARG A 296 25.18 2.03 10.42
N ILE A 297 24.31 1.54 11.30
CA ILE A 297 23.51 2.38 12.19
C ILE A 297 24.42 3.23 13.07
N ARG A 298 25.48 2.65 13.64
CA ARG A 298 26.40 3.37 14.52
C ARG A 298 27.14 4.50 13.80
N MET A 299 27.69 4.24 12.61
CA MET A 299 28.36 5.29 11.82
C MET A 299 27.42 6.44 11.47
N GLU A 300 26.14 6.17 11.25
CA GLU A 300 25.16 7.22 10.99
C GLU A 300 24.76 7.98 12.26
N LEU A 301 24.59 7.29 13.38
CA LEU A 301 24.35 7.96 14.66
C LEU A 301 25.54 8.84 15.08
N GLU A 302 26.78 8.45 14.77
CA GLU A 302 27.96 9.28 14.98
C GLU A 302 27.90 10.59 14.17
N THR A 303 27.31 10.58 12.97
CA THR A 303 27.09 11.81 12.17
C THR A 303 25.93 12.67 12.66
N LEU A 304 25.15 12.17 13.63
CA LEU A 304 23.96 12.81 14.18
C LEU A 304 24.09 13.12 15.67
N ASP A 305 25.30 13.00 16.24
CA ASP A 305 25.55 13.05 17.70
C ASP A 305 25.22 14.43 18.32
N ASP A 306 25.22 15.49 17.50
CA ASP A 306 24.87 16.86 17.90
C ASP A 306 23.34 17.15 17.85
N LEU A 307 22.51 16.19 17.42
CA LEU A 307 21.09 16.38 17.21
C LEU A 307 20.23 15.83 18.36
N ASP A 308 19.08 16.46 18.59
CA ASP A 308 18.13 16.00 19.59
C ASP A 308 17.62 14.59 19.24
N ALA A 309 17.26 13.82 20.26
CA ALA A 309 16.74 12.46 20.09
C ALA A 309 15.51 12.40 19.16
N ASP A 310 14.76 13.50 19.03
CA ASP A 310 13.61 13.65 18.14
C ASP A 310 13.97 13.83 16.65
N ASP A 311 15.19 14.28 16.33
CA ASP A 311 15.68 14.51 14.96
C ASP A 311 16.41 13.30 14.36
N ILE A 312 16.65 12.26 15.16
CA ILE A 312 17.21 10.98 14.69
C ILE A 312 16.18 10.28 13.76
N PRO A 313 16.57 9.79 12.56
CA PRO A 313 15.67 9.07 11.66
C PRO A 313 15.19 7.76 12.30
N ALA A 314 14.02 7.26 11.87
CA ALA A 314 13.62 5.91 12.25
C ALA A 314 14.43 4.88 11.47
N PHE A 315 14.90 3.85 12.18
CA PHE A 315 15.64 2.74 11.61
C PHE A 315 14.74 1.51 11.54
N LEU A 316 14.63 0.93 10.34
CA LEU A 316 13.91 -0.31 10.10
C LEU A 316 14.90 -1.40 9.69
N LEU A 317 15.04 -2.44 10.50
CA LEU A 317 15.81 -3.62 10.19
C LEU A 317 14.87 -4.72 9.68
N VAL A 318 14.92 -5.04 8.39
CA VAL A 318 14.18 -6.15 7.79
C VAL A 318 15.12 -7.33 7.59
N PHE A 319 14.74 -8.50 8.10
CA PHE A 319 15.54 -9.71 8.00
C PHE A 319 14.76 -10.78 7.24
N ILE A 320 15.25 -11.19 6.07
CA ILE A 320 14.59 -12.18 5.21
C ILE A 320 15.48 -13.42 5.14
N SER A 321 14.98 -14.56 5.62
CA SER A 321 15.70 -15.83 5.59
C SER A 321 14.76 -17.03 5.52
N ASP A 322 15.27 -18.17 5.06
CA ASP A 322 14.52 -19.41 4.92
C ASP A 322 14.66 -20.40 6.08
N GLY A 323 15.35 -20.01 7.16
CA GLY A 323 15.37 -20.80 8.39
C GLY A 323 16.59 -20.55 9.27
N LYS A 324 17.03 -21.62 9.93
CA LYS A 324 18.04 -21.58 10.99
C LYS A 324 19.40 -21.01 10.52
N PRO A 325 20.05 -20.14 11.33
CA PRO A 325 21.40 -19.68 11.06
C PRO A 325 22.40 -20.84 10.93
N SER A 326 23.40 -20.67 10.05
CA SER A 326 24.54 -21.57 9.97
C SER A 326 25.54 -21.36 11.14
N ASP A 327 25.48 -20.18 11.77
CA ASP A 327 26.24 -19.83 12.98
C ASP A 327 25.59 -20.38 14.26
N CYS A 328 25.63 -21.71 14.43
CA CYS A 328 24.94 -22.47 15.48
C CYS A 328 25.62 -22.50 16.87
N LEU A 329 26.79 -21.88 17.06
CA LEU A 329 27.45 -21.91 18.37
C LEU A 329 26.63 -21.10 19.40
N PRO A 330 26.46 -21.58 20.66
CA PRO A 330 25.69 -20.86 21.68
C PRO A 330 26.18 -19.43 21.92
N GLN A 331 27.49 -19.20 21.78
CA GLN A 331 28.09 -17.87 21.86
C GLN A 331 27.60 -16.92 20.75
N HIS A 332 27.31 -17.43 19.55
CA HIS A 332 26.81 -16.62 18.44
C HIS A 332 25.36 -16.19 18.69
N GLU A 333 24.54 -17.06 19.28
CA GLU A 333 23.18 -16.71 19.70
C GLU A 333 23.19 -15.53 20.67
N VAL A 334 23.98 -15.63 21.75
CA VAL A 334 24.14 -14.53 22.71
C VAL A 334 24.64 -13.25 22.04
N MET A 335 25.58 -13.34 21.09
CA MET A 335 26.07 -12.17 20.37
C MET A 335 24.98 -11.53 19.49
N ARG A 336 24.17 -12.32 18.77
CA ARG A 336 23.07 -11.80 17.94
C ARG A 336 22.05 -11.03 18.80
N HIS A 337 21.71 -11.59 19.96
CA HIS A 337 20.87 -10.93 20.95
C HIS A 337 21.44 -9.62 21.44
N ASN A 338 22.73 -9.61 21.80
CA ASN A 338 23.40 -8.43 22.31
C ASN A 338 23.40 -7.29 21.27
N VAL A 339 23.57 -7.61 19.99
CA VAL A 339 23.50 -6.62 18.91
C VAL A 339 22.12 -5.96 18.87
N ILE A 340 21.04 -6.74 18.83
CA ILE A 340 19.67 -6.19 18.81
C ILE A 340 19.35 -5.45 20.10
N ALA A 341 19.73 -5.99 21.27
CA ALA A 341 19.51 -5.34 22.56
C ALA A 341 20.20 -3.96 22.64
N ARG A 342 21.46 -3.85 22.20
CA ARG A 342 22.19 -2.57 22.17
C ARG A 342 21.50 -1.54 21.27
N LEU A 343 21.08 -1.95 20.08
CA LEU A 343 20.39 -1.07 19.13
C LEU A 343 19.02 -0.64 19.67
N SER A 344 18.23 -1.57 20.21
CA SER A 344 16.91 -1.32 20.77
C SER A 344 16.98 -0.41 22.00
N GLN A 345 17.95 -0.58 22.89
CA GLN A 345 18.14 0.31 24.03
C GLN A 345 18.49 1.74 23.60
N LYS A 346 19.31 1.89 22.55
CA LYS A 346 19.77 3.19 22.07
C LYS A 346 18.68 3.95 21.31
N LEU A 347 17.89 3.25 20.48
CA LEU A 347 16.93 3.87 19.55
C LEU A 347 15.47 3.77 20.02
N GLN A 348 15.15 2.85 20.92
CA GLN A 348 13.82 2.65 21.51
C GLN A 348 12.72 2.61 20.43
N SER A 349 11.70 3.45 20.56
CA SER A 349 10.55 3.51 19.63
C SER A 349 10.92 3.88 18.19
N LYS A 350 12.14 4.37 17.93
CA LYS A 350 12.64 4.68 16.59
C LYS A 350 13.30 3.50 15.88
N PHE A 351 13.41 2.34 16.55
CA PHE A 351 13.93 1.12 15.93
C PHE A 351 12.84 0.08 15.77
N THR A 352 12.75 -0.48 14.58
CA THR A 352 11.84 -1.58 14.26
C THR A 352 12.62 -2.75 13.69
N VAL A 353 12.41 -3.94 14.24
CA VAL A 353 12.97 -5.20 13.73
C VAL A 353 11.84 -6.04 13.15
N PHE A 354 12.01 -6.47 11.90
CA PHE A 354 11.02 -7.27 11.20
C PHE A 354 11.65 -8.53 10.61
N GLY A 355 11.28 -9.71 11.15
CA GLY A 355 11.71 -11.00 10.64
C GLY A 355 10.71 -11.60 9.65
N MET A 356 11.18 -12.02 8.48
CA MET A 356 10.43 -12.73 7.45
C MET A 356 11.01 -14.13 7.22
N GLY A 357 10.24 -15.15 7.56
CA GLY A 357 10.56 -16.54 7.27
C GLY A 357 10.00 -17.00 5.93
N ILE A 358 10.86 -17.41 4.99
CA ILE A 358 10.46 -18.00 3.69
C ILE A 358 10.70 -19.50 3.72
N GLY A 359 9.67 -20.30 3.95
CA GLY A 359 9.82 -21.75 3.98
C GLY A 359 8.55 -22.48 4.38
N ALA A 360 8.56 -23.80 4.33
CA ALA A 360 7.42 -24.62 4.73
C ALA A 360 7.06 -24.41 6.22
N SER A 361 5.82 -24.75 6.61
CA SER A 361 5.29 -24.53 7.96
C SER A 361 6.03 -25.30 9.07
N ASN A 362 6.87 -26.26 8.70
CA ASN A 362 7.72 -27.05 9.60
C ASN A 362 9.17 -26.54 9.67
N ALA A 363 9.51 -25.44 8.98
CA ALA A 363 10.84 -24.84 9.05
C ALA A 363 11.06 -24.10 10.38
N ASP A 364 12.29 -24.17 10.89
CA ASP A 364 12.69 -23.54 12.16
C ASP A 364 13.02 -22.05 11.93
N PHE A 365 12.16 -21.19 12.47
CA PHE A 365 12.32 -19.74 12.47
C PHE A 365 12.49 -19.17 13.89
N ASP A 366 12.77 -20.01 14.87
CA ASP A 366 12.81 -19.63 16.29
C ASP A 366 13.80 -18.48 16.52
N GLN A 367 14.95 -18.53 15.83
CA GLN A 367 15.96 -17.48 15.91
C GLN A 367 15.48 -16.14 15.34
N LEU A 368 14.70 -16.10 14.25
CA LEU A 368 14.15 -14.86 13.71
C LEU A 368 13.09 -14.26 14.65
N ARG A 369 12.24 -15.12 15.21
CA ARG A 369 11.23 -14.72 16.19
C ARG A 369 11.90 -14.15 17.44
N LEU A 370 12.94 -14.82 17.91
CA LEU A 370 13.72 -14.47 19.07
C LEU A 370 14.42 -13.10 18.92
N LEU A 371 14.89 -12.74 17.71
CA LEU A 371 15.40 -11.38 17.43
C LEU A 371 14.31 -10.31 17.52
N ALA A 372 13.10 -10.59 17.01
CA ALA A 372 11.96 -9.68 17.12
C ALA A 372 11.53 -9.51 18.59
N ASP A 373 11.39 -10.60 19.33
CA ASP A 373 11.00 -10.58 20.75
C ASP A 373 12.04 -9.82 21.61
N THR A 374 13.33 -9.97 21.29
CA THR A 374 14.41 -9.20 21.93
C THR A 374 14.24 -7.70 21.68
N ALA A 375 13.83 -7.29 20.47
CA ALA A 375 13.59 -5.88 20.19
C ALA A 375 12.47 -5.32 21.07
N GLU A 376 11.36 -6.05 21.22
CA GLU A 376 10.24 -5.66 22.09
C GLU A 376 10.64 -5.56 23.56
N GLN A 377 11.40 -6.54 24.06
CA GLN A 377 11.86 -6.57 25.44
C GLN A 377 12.67 -5.33 25.83
N TYR A 378 13.46 -4.79 24.90
CA TYR A 378 14.33 -3.63 25.12
C TYR A 378 13.73 -2.30 24.63
N GLY A 379 12.41 -2.25 24.39
CA GLY A 379 11.68 -1.00 24.13
C GLY A 379 11.63 -0.56 22.66
N ALA A 380 12.04 -1.41 21.72
CA ALA A 380 11.88 -1.23 20.28
C ALA A 380 10.66 -2.00 19.75
N CYS A 381 10.28 -1.81 18.49
CA CYS A 381 9.18 -2.58 17.89
C CYS A 381 9.72 -3.84 17.23
N GLY A 382 9.29 -5.02 17.67
CA GLY A 382 9.61 -6.31 17.04
C GLY A 382 8.40 -6.89 16.33
N ARG A 383 8.60 -7.47 15.14
CA ARG A 383 7.56 -8.25 14.45
C ARG A 383 8.15 -9.43 13.72
N PHE A 384 7.42 -10.52 13.67
CA PHE A 384 7.78 -11.71 12.91
C PHE A 384 6.59 -12.15 12.05
N SER A 385 6.86 -12.49 10.79
CA SER A 385 5.89 -13.05 9.87
C SER A 385 6.44 -14.29 9.18
N HIS A 386 5.65 -15.37 9.17
CA HIS A 386 5.93 -16.56 8.39
C HIS A 386 5.20 -16.43 7.04
N ALA A 387 5.97 -16.26 5.97
CA ALA A 387 5.44 -16.06 4.63
C ALA A 387 5.06 -17.38 3.93
N GLY A 388 5.42 -18.55 4.48
CA GLY A 388 5.17 -19.83 3.81
C GLY A 388 5.87 -19.93 2.45
N LEU A 389 5.36 -20.83 1.59
CA LEU A 389 5.81 -21.00 0.19
C LEU A 389 4.91 -20.26 -0.82
N ASN A 390 3.95 -19.48 -0.33
CA ASN A 390 3.01 -18.73 -1.16
C ASN A 390 3.44 -17.25 -1.25
N PRO A 391 3.76 -16.72 -2.45
CA PRO A 391 4.10 -15.31 -2.65
C PRO A 391 3.07 -14.32 -2.09
N ALA A 392 1.78 -14.67 -2.04
CA ALA A 392 0.74 -13.80 -1.51
C ALA A 392 0.93 -13.48 -0.02
N CYS A 393 1.43 -14.44 0.76
CA CYS A 393 1.73 -14.25 2.17
C CYS A 393 2.99 -13.40 2.39
N LEU A 394 3.97 -13.54 1.49
CA LEU A 394 5.16 -12.67 1.46
C LEU A 394 4.79 -11.23 1.11
N SER A 395 3.98 -11.03 0.06
CA SER A 395 3.41 -9.73 -0.33
C SER A 395 2.62 -9.09 0.81
N THR A 396 1.74 -9.84 1.48
CA THR A 396 1.01 -9.37 2.68
C THR A 396 1.94 -8.89 3.78
N SER A 397 3.04 -9.61 4.02
CA SER A 397 4.05 -9.23 5.03
C SER A 397 4.78 -7.94 4.66
N PHE A 398 5.09 -7.74 3.38
CA PHE A 398 5.66 -6.49 2.87
C PHE A 398 4.66 -5.33 2.89
N SER A 399 3.38 -5.55 2.59
CA SER A 399 2.35 -4.50 2.70
C SER A 399 2.11 -4.08 4.15
N LEU A 400 2.23 -5.00 5.13
CA LEU A 400 2.23 -4.66 6.56
C LEU A 400 3.44 -3.80 6.95
N LEU A 401 4.63 -4.13 6.43
CA LEU A 401 5.84 -3.32 6.60
C LEU A 401 5.66 -1.92 5.98
N ALA A 402 5.16 -1.86 4.76
CA ALA A 402 4.86 -0.63 4.03
C ALA A 402 3.92 0.27 4.82
N THR A 403 2.84 -0.30 5.37
CA THR A 403 1.87 0.40 6.23
C THR A 403 2.54 0.93 7.51
N SER A 404 3.39 0.11 8.14
CA SER A 404 4.14 0.50 9.34
C SER A 404 5.07 1.67 9.06
N MET A 405 5.84 1.63 7.96
CA MET A 405 6.71 2.73 7.57
C MET A 405 5.94 4.01 7.28
N THR A 406 4.81 3.92 6.60
CA THR A 406 3.95 5.09 6.33
C THR A 406 3.42 5.70 7.63
N ALA A 407 3.08 4.87 8.62
CA ALA A 407 2.74 5.34 9.97
C ALA A 407 3.94 6.01 10.66
N THR A 408 5.14 5.41 10.62
CA THR A 408 6.37 5.98 11.20
C THR A 408 6.75 7.31 10.54
N ARG A 409 6.64 7.42 9.21
CA ARG A 409 6.83 8.70 8.49
C ARG A 409 5.85 9.75 8.97
N THR A 410 4.59 9.36 9.18
CA THR A 410 3.54 10.27 9.66
C THR A 410 3.82 10.72 11.11
N ASP A 411 4.27 9.80 11.98
CA ASP A 411 4.59 10.10 13.38
C ASP A 411 5.86 10.96 13.52
N LEU A 412 6.95 10.66 12.80
CA LEU A 412 8.17 11.48 12.81
C LEU A 412 7.95 12.88 12.22
N ARG A 413 7.06 13.00 11.22
CA ARG A 413 6.61 14.30 10.72
C ARG A 413 5.76 15.07 11.72
N SER A 414 5.18 14.38 12.71
CA SER A 414 4.37 14.96 13.79
C SER A 414 5.20 15.37 15.01
N THR A 415 6.29 14.66 15.33
CA THR A 415 7.16 14.95 16.49
C THR A 415 8.16 16.08 16.24
N THR A 416 8.68 16.22 15.01
CA THR A 416 9.54 17.36 14.61
C THR A 416 8.78 18.70 14.53
N ALA A 417 7.47 18.69 14.79
CA ALA A 417 6.65 19.90 14.96
C ALA A 417 6.64 20.38 16.44
N GLY A 418 7.81 20.52 17.08
CA GLY A 418 7.81 20.76 18.52
C GLY A 418 9.10 21.14 19.25
N GLY A 419 9.83 22.20 18.85
CA GLY A 419 10.78 22.88 19.73
C GLY A 419 11.27 24.17 19.06
N TRP A 420 11.07 25.37 19.59
CA TRP A 420 11.56 25.85 20.89
C TRP A 420 10.43 26.23 21.85
N GLY A 421 10.56 25.79 23.11
CA GLY A 421 9.71 26.20 24.23
C GLY A 421 9.04 25.02 24.95
N ARG A 422 9.75 24.43 25.91
CA ARG A 422 9.19 23.50 26.91
C ARG A 422 8.07 24.17 27.72
N PRO A 423 7.04 23.42 28.11
CA PRO A 423 6.52 23.48 29.47
C PRO A 423 6.94 22.22 30.23
N ARG A 424 7.45 22.44 31.45
CA ARG A 424 7.75 21.39 32.43
C ARG A 424 6.46 20.67 32.85
N GLY A 425 6.56 19.34 32.95
CA GLY A 425 5.86 18.56 33.97
C GLY A 425 4.42 18.11 33.67
N ARG A 426 4.27 17.05 32.88
CA ARG A 426 3.36 15.93 33.22
C ARG A 426 3.70 14.71 32.35
N VAL A 427 3.98 13.59 33.00
CA VAL A 427 4.10 12.28 32.37
C VAL A 427 2.68 11.78 32.13
N ASP A 428 2.11 12.05 30.96
CA ASP A 428 0.90 11.37 30.51
C ASP A 428 1.30 10.40 29.39
N GLY A 429 1.16 9.11 29.68
CA GLY A 429 1.50 8.02 28.77
C GLY A 429 0.72 8.13 27.46
N LYS A 430 1.43 8.16 26.32
CA LYS A 430 0.86 8.02 24.98
C LYS A 430 0.26 6.61 24.87
N GLN A 431 -1.04 6.46 25.17
CA GLN A 431 -1.79 5.26 24.85
C GLN A 431 -1.78 5.06 23.32
N THR A 432 -1.23 3.93 22.87
CA THR A 432 -1.43 3.41 21.50
C THR A 432 -2.93 3.25 21.24
N LYS A 433 -3.49 4.14 20.41
CA LYS A 433 -4.92 4.11 20.08
C LYS A 433 -5.25 2.87 19.26
N THR A 434 -6.07 1.99 19.83
CA THR A 434 -6.56 0.79 19.15
C THR A 434 -7.58 1.19 18.09
N GLU A 435 -7.45 0.69 16.86
CA GLU A 435 -8.46 0.89 15.82
C GLU A 435 -9.73 0.09 16.12
N LYS A 436 -10.89 0.64 15.74
CA LYS A 436 -12.16 -0.10 15.74
C LYS A 436 -12.10 -1.24 14.72
N ILE A 437 -12.69 -2.38 15.05
CA ILE A 437 -12.94 -3.47 14.10
C ILE A 437 -14.22 -3.12 13.31
N TYR A 438 -14.14 -3.10 11.98
CA TYR A 438 -15.28 -2.83 11.09
C TYR A 438 -15.14 -3.60 9.78
N GLN A 439 -16.28 -3.85 9.11
CA GLN A 439 -16.33 -4.37 7.74
C GLN A 439 -16.86 -3.28 6.81
N MET A 440 -16.15 -3.00 5.72
CA MET A 440 -16.61 -1.99 4.75
C MET A 440 -17.79 -2.52 3.94
N LYS A 441 -18.78 -1.65 3.68
CA LYS A 441 -19.92 -1.98 2.80
C LYS A 441 -19.43 -2.34 1.40
N GLN A 442 -19.77 -3.54 0.91
CA GLN A 442 -19.36 -4.00 -0.42
C GLN A 442 -20.13 -3.25 -1.52
N LYS A 443 -19.43 -2.86 -2.61
CA LYS A 443 -19.99 -2.04 -3.70
C LYS A 443 -20.97 -2.76 -4.64
N ASN A 444 -21.14 -4.08 -4.55
CA ASN A 444 -21.87 -4.90 -5.54
C ASN A 444 -22.92 -5.84 -4.94
N ASN A 445 -23.85 -5.35 -4.11
CA ASN A 445 -25.02 -6.17 -3.79
C ASN A 445 -26.30 -5.34 -3.79
N ASP A 446 -26.80 -5.05 -5.00
CA ASP A 446 -28.21 -4.77 -5.26
C ASP A 446 -29.06 -6.05 -5.10
N ASN A 447 -28.90 -6.74 -3.97
CA ASN A 447 -29.79 -7.82 -3.56
C ASN A 447 -30.31 -7.46 -2.19
N SER A 448 -31.50 -6.84 -2.16
CA SER A 448 -32.68 -7.07 -1.29
C SER A 448 -32.54 -7.66 0.14
N GLY A 449 -31.36 -7.67 0.75
CA GLY A 449 -31.12 -8.09 2.13
C GLY A 449 -31.22 -6.89 3.07
N LEU A 450 -31.85 -7.09 4.23
CA LEU A 450 -31.85 -6.09 5.31
C LEU A 450 -30.41 -5.71 5.66
N VAL A 451 -30.00 -4.47 5.34
CA VAL A 451 -28.72 -3.93 5.80
C VAL A 451 -28.78 -3.83 7.32
N PRO A 452 -27.84 -4.43 8.07
CA PRO A 452 -27.87 -4.38 9.52
C PRO A 452 -27.68 -2.93 9.99
N PHE A 453 -28.55 -2.49 10.89
CA PHE A 453 -28.52 -1.14 11.47
C PHE A 453 -28.59 -1.19 13.00
N ARG A 454 -28.16 -0.11 13.64
CA ARG A 454 -28.46 0.20 15.04
C ARG A 454 -29.52 1.29 15.08
N ARG A 455 -30.49 1.16 15.98
CA ARG A 455 -31.61 2.09 16.13
C ARG A 455 -31.57 2.70 17.53
N GLU A 456 -31.67 4.01 17.60
CA GLU A 456 -31.68 4.77 18.85
C GLU A 456 -32.92 5.66 18.91
N THR A 457 -33.73 5.50 19.95
CA THR A 457 -35.02 6.21 20.12
C THR A 457 -35.17 6.82 21.52
N ARG A 458 -34.20 6.57 22.42
CA ARG A 458 -34.29 7.01 23.81
C ARG A 458 -33.59 8.34 24.03
N LEU A 459 -34.37 9.34 24.45
CA LEU A 459 -33.90 10.70 24.77
C LEU A 459 -33.05 11.31 23.64
N VAL A 460 -33.50 11.10 22.40
CA VAL A 460 -32.82 11.60 21.21
C VAL A 460 -33.11 13.09 21.05
N SER A 461 -32.06 13.88 20.87
CA SER A 461 -32.15 15.31 20.57
C SER A 461 -31.07 15.72 19.59
N ARG A 462 -31.36 16.71 18.75
CA ARG A 462 -30.41 17.25 17.76
C ARG A 462 -29.87 18.57 18.27
N HIS A 463 -28.55 18.70 18.27
CA HIS A 463 -27.84 19.90 18.68
C HIS A 463 -27.09 20.51 17.50
N VAL A 464 -27.04 21.84 17.48
CA VAL A 464 -26.30 22.62 16.48
C VAL A 464 -25.24 23.45 17.18
N TYR A 465 -24.05 23.52 16.60
CA TYR A 465 -22.96 24.29 17.16
C TYR A 465 -23.25 25.79 17.11
N ASP A 466 -23.12 26.47 18.26
CA ASP A 466 -23.20 27.93 18.36
C ASP A 466 -21.78 28.54 18.49
N PRO A 467 -21.32 29.30 17.48
CA PRO A 467 -20.02 29.98 17.53
C PRO A 467 -19.93 31.06 18.62
N LYS A 468 -21.05 31.66 19.05
CA LYS A 468 -21.09 32.75 20.02
C LYS A 468 -20.99 32.25 21.45
N ASN A 469 -21.51 31.05 21.71
CA ASN A 469 -21.45 30.39 22.99
C ASN A 469 -20.79 29.01 22.85
N PRO A 470 -19.46 28.94 22.72
CA PRO A 470 -18.74 27.69 22.54
C PRO A 470 -18.69 26.81 23.81
N SER A 471 -19.61 27.03 24.77
CA SER A 471 -19.78 26.22 25.97
C SER A 471 -20.25 24.79 25.62
N THR A 472 -20.19 23.90 26.61
CA THR A 472 -20.55 22.47 26.50
C THR A 472 -22.03 22.21 26.24
N VAL A 473 -22.90 23.22 26.28
CA VAL A 473 -24.35 23.05 26.06
C VAL A 473 -24.75 23.70 24.75
N TRP A 474 -24.80 22.90 23.70
CA TRP A 474 -25.22 23.36 22.38
C TRP A 474 -26.75 23.50 22.32
N PRO A 475 -27.28 24.52 21.62
CA PRO A 475 -28.71 24.70 21.47
C PRO A 475 -29.35 23.48 20.80
N ILE A 476 -30.47 23.05 21.36
CA ILE A 476 -31.33 22.03 20.77
C ILE A 476 -32.02 22.64 19.55
N ALA A 477 -32.00 21.91 18.44
CA ALA A 477 -32.70 22.24 17.22
C ALA A 477 -33.72 21.14 16.90
N ASP A 478 -34.83 21.49 16.27
CA ASP A 478 -35.84 20.53 15.80
C ASP A 478 -35.20 19.48 14.88
N PHE A 479 -35.72 18.27 14.79
CA PHE A 479 -35.23 17.32 13.78
C PHE A 479 -35.39 17.84 12.35
N PHE A 480 -34.67 17.27 11.37
CA PHE A 480 -34.89 17.68 9.97
C PHE A 480 -36.31 17.30 9.51
N ASN A 481 -36.85 16.19 10.01
CA ASN A 481 -38.25 15.85 9.87
C ASN A 481 -39.03 16.14 11.18
N PRO A 482 -40.11 16.93 11.13
CA PRO A 482 -40.93 17.23 12.32
C PRO A 482 -41.54 16.00 13.02
N ASN A 483 -41.74 14.90 12.28
CA ASN A 483 -42.31 13.66 12.82
C ASN A 483 -41.24 12.67 13.33
N CYS A 484 -39.97 13.09 13.38
CA CYS A 484 -38.88 12.25 13.84
C CYS A 484 -38.99 11.96 15.34
N ALA A 485 -38.73 10.71 15.73
CA ALA A 485 -38.68 10.28 17.12
C ALA A 485 -37.41 9.46 17.44
N GLY A 486 -36.44 9.42 16.54
CA GLY A 486 -35.17 8.72 16.72
C GLY A 486 -34.38 8.63 15.41
N PHE A 487 -33.38 7.77 15.38
CA PHE A 487 -32.61 7.52 14.16
C PHE A 487 -32.13 6.08 14.01
N GLU A 488 -31.72 5.73 12.80
CA GLU A 488 -31.02 4.50 12.43
C GLU A 488 -29.66 4.82 11.81
N ILE A 489 -28.64 4.04 12.17
CA ILE A 489 -27.29 4.09 11.59
C ILE A 489 -26.94 2.70 11.09
N GLU A 490 -26.52 2.59 9.84
CA GLU A 490 -26.01 1.32 9.30
C GLU A 490 -24.77 0.85 10.08
N LYS A 491 -24.63 -0.45 10.33
CA LYS A 491 -23.50 -0.99 11.10
C LYS A 491 -22.17 -0.91 10.35
N ASP A 492 -22.22 -1.05 9.03
CA ASP A 492 -21.04 -1.11 8.19
C ASP A 492 -20.76 0.27 7.57
N PRO A 493 -19.56 0.84 7.75
CA PRO A 493 -19.22 2.10 7.12
C PRO A 493 -19.12 1.95 5.59
N PHE A 494 -19.60 2.96 4.88
CA PHE A 494 -19.49 3.03 3.42
C PHE A 494 -18.32 3.91 2.97
N GLY A 495 -17.76 4.71 3.88
CA GLY A 495 -16.62 5.59 3.61
C GLY A 495 -15.57 5.53 4.73
N LYS A 496 -14.30 5.68 4.37
CA LYS A 496 -13.17 5.68 5.29
C LYS A 496 -12.22 6.84 4.96
N GLY A 497 -11.92 7.65 5.96
CA GLY A 497 -10.86 8.66 5.93
C GLY A 497 -9.65 8.24 6.78
N ALA A 498 -8.67 9.14 6.91
CA ALA A 498 -7.49 8.90 7.75
C ALA A 498 -7.86 8.65 9.22
N GLU A 499 -8.73 9.50 9.78
CA GLU A 499 -9.10 9.47 11.20
C GLU A 499 -10.53 8.97 11.47
N ARG A 500 -11.37 8.82 10.44
CA ARG A 500 -12.83 8.66 10.62
C ARG A 500 -13.47 7.66 9.68
N LEU A 501 -14.62 7.15 10.12
CA LEU A 501 -15.52 6.28 9.37
C LEU A 501 -16.83 7.01 9.11
N ALA A 502 -17.42 6.78 7.93
CA ALA A 502 -18.67 7.36 7.49
C ALA A 502 -19.74 6.27 7.35
N TYR A 503 -20.86 6.45 8.04
CA TYR A 503 -21.99 5.52 8.12
C TYR A 503 -23.24 6.18 7.56
N MET A 504 -24.10 5.40 6.90
CA MET A 504 -25.39 5.92 6.46
C MET A 504 -26.29 6.13 7.67
N PHE A 505 -26.95 7.30 7.72
CA PHE A 505 -27.81 7.73 8.82
C PHE A 505 -29.20 8.11 8.27
N HIS A 506 -30.25 7.70 8.99
CA HIS A 506 -31.63 8.05 8.67
C HIS A 506 -32.39 8.45 9.94
N GLU A 507 -33.12 9.56 9.88
CA GLU A 507 -34.16 9.85 10.90
C GLU A 507 -35.32 8.86 10.74
N ILE A 508 -35.99 8.55 11.85
CA ILE A 508 -37.11 7.59 11.83
C ILE A 508 -38.33 8.12 12.59
N LYS A 509 -39.50 7.64 12.20
CA LYS A 509 -40.77 7.83 12.91
C LYS A 509 -41.45 6.49 13.22
N PRO A 510 -42.31 6.41 14.24
CA PRO A 510 -43.15 5.25 14.46
C PRO A 510 -44.11 5.04 13.27
N LYS A 511 -44.31 3.78 12.87
CA LYS A 511 -45.32 3.42 11.87
C LYS A 511 -46.73 3.72 12.37
N SER A 512 -47.63 4.15 11.48
CA SER A 512 -49.05 4.38 11.80
C SER A 512 -49.75 3.11 12.31
N THR A 513 -49.27 1.93 11.93
CA THR A 513 -49.76 0.63 12.38
C THR A 513 -49.39 0.28 13.83
N GLY A 514 -48.58 1.10 14.50
CA GLY A 514 -48.10 0.88 15.86
C GLY A 514 -47.00 -0.17 16.01
N ARG A 515 -46.61 -0.89 14.94
CA ARG A 515 -45.49 -1.84 14.95
C ARG A 515 -44.42 -1.47 13.94
N GLY A 516 -43.26 -1.05 14.44
CA GLY A 516 -42.07 -0.76 13.66
C GLY A 516 -41.86 0.73 13.39
N TRP A 517 -40.85 1.00 12.55
CA TRP A 517 -40.35 2.35 12.29
C TRP A 517 -40.21 2.56 10.78
N ASP A 518 -40.48 3.78 10.33
CA ASP A 518 -40.27 4.24 8.96
C ASP A 518 -39.14 5.26 8.93
N LYS A 519 -38.25 5.13 7.94
CA LYS A 519 -37.24 6.15 7.63
C LYS A 519 -37.92 7.39 7.08
N VAL A 520 -37.49 8.56 7.54
CA VAL A 520 -38.03 9.86 7.13
C VAL A 520 -36.93 10.83 6.76
N GLY A 521 -37.25 11.76 5.86
CA GLY A 521 -36.30 12.75 5.38
C GLY A 521 -35.30 12.21 4.36
N GLY A 522 -34.31 13.03 4.03
CA GLY A 522 -33.20 12.66 3.15
C GLY A 522 -32.18 11.78 3.86
N SER A 523 -31.38 11.04 3.08
CA SER A 523 -30.25 10.28 3.63
C SER A 523 -29.18 11.22 4.19
N MET A 524 -28.56 10.83 5.30
CA MET A 524 -27.52 11.57 5.99
C MET A 524 -26.32 10.68 6.26
N VAL A 525 -25.25 11.26 6.77
CA VAL A 525 -23.99 10.58 7.08
C VAL A 525 -23.63 10.83 8.53
N ALA A 526 -23.49 9.76 9.30
CA ALA A 526 -22.88 9.79 10.61
C ALA A 526 -21.36 9.61 10.48
N LYS A 527 -20.61 10.45 11.18
CA LYS A 527 -19.14 10.39 11.24
C LYS A 527 -18.69 10.01 12.64
N GLU A 528 -17.88 8.96 12.72
CA GLU A 528 -17.25 8.56 13.98
C GLU A 528 -15.74 8.45 13.82
N SER A 529 -15.02 8.62 14.93
CA SER A 529 -13.60 8.31 15.02
C SER A 529 -13.33 6.85 14.67
N ARG A 530 -12.26 6.62 13.90
CA ARG A 530 -11.74 5.28 13.54
C ARG A 530 -11.12 4.57 14.75
N PHE A 531 -10.69 5.33 15.75
CA PHE A 531 -10.04 4.81 16.94
C PHE A 531 -11.04 4.62 18.07
N ASN A 532 -10.73 3.69 18.98
CA ASN A 532 -11.45 3.57 20.24
C ASN A 532 -11.20 4.83 21.08
N GLU A 533 -12.25 5.60 21.31
CA GLU A 533 -12.20 6.86 22.08
C GLU A 533 -13.29 6.84 23.14
N ASN A 534 -12.98 7.38 24.32
CA ASN A 534 -13.96 7.60 25.39
C ASN A 534 -14.92 8.76 25.01
N GLU A 535 -16.05 8.88 25.72
CA GLU A 535 -17.08 9.89 25.39
C GLU A 535 -16.55 11.33 25.48
N GLU A 536 -15.66 11.65 26.42
CA GLU A 536 -15.03 12.97 26.54
C GLU A 536 -14.20 13.32 25.29
N SER A 537 -13.43 12.36 24.76
CA SER A 537 -12.69 12.54 23.51
C SER A 537 -13.61 12.71 22.30
N LYS A 538 -14.78 12.05 22.30
CA LYS A 538 -15.80 12.21 21.24
C LYS A 538 -16.42 13.60 21.28
N GLU A 539 -16.73 14.12 22.46
CA GLU A 539 -17.27 15.48 22.63
C GLU A 539 -16.28 16.55 22.15
N ALA A 540 -15.00 16.41 22.52
CA ALA A 540 -13.94 17.29 22.03
C ALA A 540 -13.79 17.21 20.50
N PHE A 541 -13.89 16.01 19.93
CA PHE A 541 -13.89 15.77 18.50
C PHE A 541 -15.07 16.46 17.80
N HIS A 542 -16.31 16.29 18.29
CA HIS A 542 -17.50 16.94 17.74
C HIS A 542 -17.37 18.46 17.75
N THR A 543 -16.91 19.01 18.88
CA THR A 543 -16.70 20.46 19.04
C THR A 543 -15.68 21.00 18.05
N SER A 544 -14.55 20.31 17.90
CA SER A 544 -13.53 20.71 16.93
C SER A 544 -14.07 20.65 15.50
N PHE A 545 -14.75 19.57 15.13
CA PHE A 545 -15.30 19.40 13.79
C PHE A 545 -16.29 20.51 13.45
N CYS A 546 -17.30 20.73 14.29
CA CYS A 546 -18.34 21.72 14.04
C CYS A 546 -17.77 23.14 13.96
N ARG A 547 -16.78 23.46 14.80
CA ARG A 547 -16.10 24.75 14.78
C ARG A 547 -15.40 25.00 13.45
N VAL A 548 -14.65 24.00 12.94
CA VAL A 548 -13.89 24.12 11.69
C VAL A 548 -14.82 24.21 10.49
N GLN A 549 -15.84 23.35 10.44
CA GLN A 549 -16.85 23.33 9.39
C GLN A 549 -17.60 24.66 9.31
N ASN A 550 -18.09 25.16 10.46
CA ASN A 550 -18.85 26.40 10.54
C ASN A 550 -18.00 27.62 10.14
N LYS A 551 -16.76 27.71 10.67
CA LYS A 551 -15.84 28.79 10.32
C LYS A 551 -15.51 28.81 8.83
N SER A 552 -15.34 27.64 8.23
CA SER A 552 -15.09 27.50 6.79
C SER A 552 -16.30 27.94 5.96
N ASN A 553 -17.52 27.65 6.43
CA ASN A 553 -18.76 28.11 5.78
C ASN A 553 -18.89 29.64 5.80
N ASP A 554 -18.57 30.29 6.93
CA ASP A 554 -18.62 31.75 7.02
C ASP A 554 -17.61 32.42 6.09
N LEU A 555 -16.39 31.87 5.99
CA LEU A 555 -15.39 32.33 5.05
C LEU A 555 -15.83 32.11 3.59
N ALA A 556 -16.49 31.00 3.29
CA ALA A 556 -17.02 30.72 1.96
C ALA A 556 -18.12 31.70 1.55
N LYS A 557 -19.01 32.11 2.48
CA LYS A 557 -20.00 33.17 2.22
C LYS A 557 -19.34 34.48 1.84
N LEU A 558 -18.29 34.88 2.56
CA LEU A 558 -17.54 36.11 2.24
C LEU A 558 -16.79 35.99 0.90
N PHE A 559 -16.23 34.83 0.58
CA PHE A 559 -15.60 34.57 -0.72
C PHE A 559 -16.60 34.67 -1.87
N ASN A 560 -17.78 34.05 -1.73
CA ASN A 560 -18.83 34.11 -2.75
C ASN A 560 -19.25 35.56 -3.02
N GLN A 561 -19.38 36.38 -1.97
CA GLN A 561 -19.65 37.82 -2.12
C GLN A 561 -18.51 38.56 -2.83
N ALA A 562 -17.24 38.19 -2.57
CA ALA A 562 -16.09 38.78 -3.26
C ALA A 562 -16.08 38.41 -4.75
N VAL A 563 -16.42 37.16 -5.09
CA VAL A 563 -16.56 36.68 -6.48
C VAL A 563 -17.68 37.43 -7.21
N GLU A 564 -18.84 37.60 -6.57
CA GLU A 564 -19.98 38.33 -7.16
C GLU A 564 -19.67 39.81 -7.43
N LYS A 565 -18.85 40.43 -6.57
CA LYS A 565 -18.43 41.84 -6.73
C LYS A 565 -17.33 42.03 -7.77
N ALA A 566 -16.57 40.98 -8.11
CA ALA A 566 -15.43 41.08 -9.02
C ALA A 566 -15.89 41.27 -10.49
N PRO A 567 -15.58 42.41 -11.14
CA PRO A 567 -16.05 42.68 -12.50
C PRO A 567 -15.58 41.64 -13.53
N LEU A 568 -14.37 41.13 -13.37
CA LEU A 568 -13.74 40.16 -14.26
C LEU A 568 -14.31 38.74 -14.16
N LEU A 569 -15.06 38.44 -13.09
CA LEU A 569 -15.74 37.15 -12.89
C LEU A 569 -17.22 37.20 -13.27
N ARG A 570 -17.68 38.29 -13.89
CA ARG A 570 -19.04 38.37 -14.42
C ARG A 570 -19.19 37.53 -15.70
N PRO A 571 -20.36 36.91 -15.92
CA PRO A 571 -20.67 36.21 -17.16
C PRO A 571 -20.50 37.13 -18.37
N SER A 572 -20.00 36.60 -19.48
CA SER A 572 -19.80 37.39 -20.70
C SER A 572 -21.07 37.56 -21.55
N ILE A 573 -22.05 36.64 -21.47
CA ILE A 573 -23.19 36.58 -22.41
C ILE A 573 -24.53 36.25 -21.73
N ASP A 574 -24.62 35.27 -20.81
CA ASP A 574 -25.90 34.79 -20.24
C ASP A 574 -25.88 34.53 -18.72
N GLU A 575 -27.06 34.66 -18.06
CA GLU A 575 -27.31 34.42 -16.62
C GLU A 575 -26.99 32.98 -16.15
N VAL A 576 -26.93 32.02 -17.08
CA VAL A 576 -26.61 30.61 -16.82
C VAL A 576 -25.11 30.40 -16.50
N SER A 577 -24.24 31.34 -16.91
CA SER A 577 -22.78 31.24 -16.73
C SER A 577 -22.29 31.92 -15.45
N LEU A 578 -23.07 31.89 -14.37
CA LEU A 578 -22.63 32.45 -13.08
C LEU A 578 -21.59 31.54 -12.40
N PRO A 579 -20.51 32.10 -11.82
CA PRO A 579 -19.50 31.36 -11.07
C PRO A 579 -20.13 30.41 -10.03
N PRO A 580 -19.68 29.17 -9.83
CA PRO A 580 -20.29 28.29 -8.83
C PRO A 580 -19.99 28.79 -7.40
N PRO A 581 -20.99 28.94 -6.51
CA PRO A 581 -20.72 29.29 -5.12
C PRO A 581 -20.14 28.09 -4.38
N ILE A 582 -19.31 28.38 -3.38
CA ILE A 582 -18.78 27.38 -2.46
C ILE A 582 -19.63 27.38 -1.19
N VAL A 583 -20.14 26.23 -0.80
CA VAL A 583 -20.98 26.05 0.39
C VAL A 583 -20.46 24.85 1.18
N PHE A 584 -20.16 25.05 2.46
CA PHE A 584 -19.84 23.96 3.36
C PHE A 584 -21.12 23.39 3.98
N LEU A 585 -21.17 22.07 4.12
CA LEU A 585 -22.31 21.41 4.75
C LEU A 585 -22.48 21.84 6.20
N GLU A 586 -23.73 22.01 6.60
CA GLU A 586 -24.09 22.09 8.01
C GLU A 586 -23.94 20.72 8.67
N CYS A 587 -23.43 20.72 9.89
CA CYS A 587 -23.28 19.53 10.72
C CYS A 587 -24.01 19.72 12.05
N SER A 588 -24.60 18.63 12.54
CA SER A 588 -25.32 18.56 13.81
C SER A 588 -24.76 17.42 14.65
N VAL A 589 -24.94 17.48 15.97
CA VAL A 589 -24.68 16.33 16.86
C VAL A 589 -26.01 15.82 17.38
N TYR A 590 -26.26 14.53 17.20
CA TYR A 590 -27.41 13.86 17.79
C TYR A 590 -26.96 13.28 19.13
N GLU A 591 -27.54 13.78 20.22
CA GLU A 591 -27.36 13.24 21.55
C GLU A 591 -28.47 12.23 21.85
N TYR A 592 -28.12 11.11 22.48
CA TYR A 592 -29.06 10.05 22.83
C TYR A 592 -28.58 9.28 24.06
N THR A 593 -29.46 8.51 24.68
CA THR A 593 -29.08 7.59 25.75
C THR A 593 -29.08 6.15 25.23
N ASN A 594 -27.90 5.55 25.13
CA ASN A 594 -27.74 4.17 24.64
C ASN A 594 -28.45 3.16 25.56
N PHE A 595 -28.55 1.90 25.16
CA PHE A 595 -29.25 0.87 25.94
C PHE A 595 -28.68 0.63 27.36
N HIS A 596 -27.42 0.99 27.60
CA HIS A 596 -26.76 0.87 28.91
C HIS A 596 -27.02 2.04 29.86
N GLY A 597 -27.71 3.12 29.44
CA GLY A 597 -27.92 4.30 30.28
C GLY A 597 -26.90 5.42 30.09
N PHE A 598 -25.92 5.26 29.21
CA PHE A 598 -24.92 6.28 28.98
C PHE A 598 -25.39 7.29 27.94
N LYS A 599 -25.09 8.57 28.19
CA LYS A 599 -25.25 9.65 27.23
C LYS A 599 -24.18 9.51 26.16
N CYS A 600 -24.59 9.48 24.89
CA CYS A 600 -23.72 9.34 23.73
C CYS A 600 -24.04 10.44 22.72
N GLY A 601 -23.05 10.80 21.91
CA GLY A 601 -23.21 11.74 20.79
C GLY A 601 -22.77 11.14 19.47
N VAL A 602 -23.43 11.51 18.37
CA VAL A 602 -22.98 11.21 17.01
C VAL A 602 -23.03 12.44 16.12
N LEU A 603 -21.94 12.72 15.42
CA LEU A 603 -21.84 13.81 14.45
C LEU A 603 -22.51 13.40 13.13
N VAL A 604 -23.42 14.25 12.62
CA VAL A 604 -24.23 13.98 11.43
C VAL A 604 -24.19 15.15 10.45
N GLU A 605 -24.08 14.85 9.17
CA GLU A 605 -24.19 15.79 8.05
C GLU A 605 -25.07 15.23 6.92
N LYS A 606 -25.49 16.06 5.96
CA LYS A 606 -26.27 15.59 4.80
C LYS A 606 -25.44 14.67 3.91
N TYR A 607 -26.08 13.63 3.35
CA TYR A 607 -25.43 12.77 2.35
C TYR A 607 -25.26 13.51 1.03
N LEU A 608 -24.03 13.51 0.51
CA LEU A 608 -23.70 14.05 -0.81
C LEU A 608 -23.82 12.95 -1.86
N ARG A 609 -24.84 13.06 -2.72
CA ARG A 609 -25.01 12.16 -3.85
C ARG A 609 -24.17 12.67 -5.03
N GLY A 610 -23.20 11.88 -5.48
CA GLY A 610 -22.37 12.22 -6.64
C GLY A 610 -20.92 11.76 -6.49
N LYS A 611 -20.07 12.23 -7.42
CA LYS A 611 -18.63 11.94 -7.41
C LYS A 611 -17.92 12.76 -6.33
N PHE A 612 -17.70 12.15 -5.18
CA PHE A 612 -16.93 12.77 -4.10
C PHE A 612 -15.47 12.97 -4.55
N THR A 613 -15.01 14.23 -4.56
CA THR A 613 -13.71 14.65 -5.09
C THR A 613 -12.97 15.46 -4.03
N LYS A 614 -11.68 15.16 -3.84
CA LYS A 614 -10.76 15.95 -3.01
C LYS A 614 -9.98 16.90 -3.92
N PHE A 615 -10.21 18.20 -3.77
CA PHE A 615 -9.67 19.25 -4.64
C PHE A 615 -8.30 19.73 -4.19
N ASN A 616 -8.08 19.85 -2.87
CA ASN A 616 -6.77 20.08 -2.28
C ASN A 616 -6.65 19.41 -0.90
N SER A 617 -5.46 19.49 -0.30
CA SER A 617 -5.15 18.87 1.00
C SER A 617 -4.37 19.83 1.89
N ASN A 618 -4.42 19.61 3.20
CA ASN A 618 -3.65 20.37 4.20
C ASN A 618 -2.13 20.12 4.15
N ASN A 619 -1.67 19.09 3.43
CA ASN A 619 -0.25 18.83 3.13
C ASN A 619 0.19 19.36 1.74
N GLY A 620 -0.67 20.11 1.05
CA GLY A 620 -0.33 20.78 -0.20
C GLY A 620 -0.57 19.99 -1.50
N PHE A 621 -1.29 18.86 -1.45
CA PHE A 621 -1.87 18.27 -2.66
C PHE A 621 -2.85 19.26 -3.31
N VAL A 622 -2.75 19.42 -4.62
CA VAL A 622 -3.67 20.17 -5.47
C VAL A 622 -4.04 19.25 -6.63
N LEU A 623 -5.33 19.09 -6.91
CA LEU A 623 -5.79 18.27 -8.03
C LEU A 623 -5.27 18.87 -9.35
N ASN A 624 -4.25 18.26 -9.94
CA ASN A 624 -3.68 18.63 -11.23
C ASN A 624 -4.48 18.00 -12.36
N ASN A 625 -5.47 18.73 -12.89
CA ASN A 625 -6.24 18.26 -14.06
C ASN A 625 -5.41 18.41 -15.34
N ARG A 626 -4.61 17.38 -15.66
CA ARG A 626 -3.99 17.18 -16.99
C ARG A 626 -4.97 16.59 -18.02
N ASP A 627 -6.18 16.23 -17.62
CA ASP A 627 -7.23 15.78 -18.53
C ASP A 627 -8.08 16.96 -19.00
N SER A 628 -8.35 16.97 -20.29
CA SER A 628 -9.04 18.00 -21.08
C SER A 628 -10.54 18.16 -20.76
N ASP A 629 -11.10 17.35 -19.85
CA ASP A 629 -12.55 17.18 -19.61
C ASP A 629 -13.05 17.82 -18.30
N GLY A 630 -12.43 18.91 -17.84
CA GLY A 630 -12.92 19.65 -16.68
C GLY A 630 -13.99 20.68 -17.06
N ASP A 631 -15.16 20.65 -16.40
CA ASP A 631 -16.21 21.67 -16.56
C ASP A 631 -15.62 23.08 -16.44
N SER A 632 -15.97 23.95 -17.39
CA SER A 632 -15.42 25.29 -17.54
C SER A 632 -16.53 26.31 -17.81
N ILE A 633 -16.27 27.57 -17.50
CA ILE A 633 -17.22 28.67 -17.61
C ILE A 633 -16.57 29.87 -18.30
N SER A 634 -17.31 30.50 -19.21
CA SER A 634 -16.86 31.69 -19.94
C SER A 634 -17.21 32.95 -19.16
N LEU A 635 -16.17 33.65 -18.68
CA LEU A 635 -16.30 34.89 -17.91
C LEU A 635 -15.62 36.03 -18.65
N SER A 636 -15.76 37.25 -18.13
CA SER A 636 -15.12 38.44 -18.69
C SER A 636 -13.58 38.34 -18.77
N ILE A 637 -12.96 37.54 -17.89
CA ILE A 637 -11.51 37.25 -17.93
C ILE A 637 -11.11 36.14 -18.93
N GLY A 638 -12.09 35.51 -19.59
CA GLY A 638 -11.91 34.37 -20.48
C GLY A 638 -12.51 33.08 -19.92
N VAL A 639 -12.10 31.95 -20.48
CA VAL A 639 -12.55 30.61 -20.05
C VAL A 639 -11.83 30.22 -18.77
N VAL A 640 -12.59 29.92 -17.72
CA VAL A 640 -12.11 29.57 -16.38
C VAL A 640 -12.61 28.17 -16.02
N LYS A 641 -11.76 27.33 -15.43
CA LYS A 641 -12.19 26.01 -14.95
C LYS A 641 -12.99 26.14 -13.67
N LEU A 642 -14.05 25.36 -13.48
CA LEU A 642 -14.84 25.44 -12.24
C LEU A 642 -14.00 25.13 -10.99
N THR A 643 -13.05 24.21 -11.08
CA THR A 643 -12.14 23.86 -9.97
C THR A 643 -11.19 24.99 -9.57
N ASP A 644 -10.97 25.99 -10.42
CA ASP A 644 -10.12 27.14 -10.11
C ASP A 644 -10.70 27.98 -8.96
N PHE A 645 -12.02 28.02 -8.83
CA PHE A 645 -12.70 28.70 -7.72
C PHE A 645 -12.34 28.07 -6.37
N VAL A 646 -12.24 26.74 -6.31
CA VAL A 646 -11.91 26.01 -5.09
C VAL A 646 -10.46 26.27 -4.66
N GLN A 647 -9.51 26.33 -5.61
CA GLN A 647 -8.12 26.67 -5.29
C GLN A 647 -7.94 28.14 -4.91
N ALA A 648 -8.66 29.03 -5.60
CA ALA A 648 -8.64 30.46 -5.30
C ALA A 648 -9.27 30.78 -3.95
N PHE A 649 -10.23 29.97 -3.48
CA PHE A 649 -10.82 30.13 -2.15
C PHE A 649 -9.78 30.03 -1.03
N SER A 650 -8.94 28.98 -1.03
CA SER A 650 -7.86 28.83 -0.04
C SER A 650 -6.91 30.03 -0.04
N HIS A 651 -6.48 30.48 -1.22
CA HIS A 651 -5.62 31.67 -1.35
C HIS A 651 -6.33 32.96 -0.90
N TRP A 652 -7.59 33.16 -1.28
CA TRP A 652 -8.38 34.30 -0.87
C TRP A 652 -8.57 34.35 0.65
N VAL A 653 -8.79 33.21 1.32
CA VAL A 653 -8.87 33.14 2.78
C VAL A 653 -7.56 33.60 3.41
N TYR A 654 -6.42 33.16 2.87
CA TYR A 654 -5.12 33.57 3.38
C TYR A 654 -4.92 35.09 3.34
N GLU A 655 -5.24 35.72 2.21
CA GLU A 655 -5.11 37.17 2.03
C GLU A 655 -6.16 37.95 2.84
N SER A 656 -7.43 37.55 2.77
CA SER A 656 -8.54 38.25 3.45
C SER A 656 -8.45 38.20 4.96
N THR A 657 -7.78 37.18 5.52
CA THR A 657 -7.57 37.06 6.96
C THR A 657 -6.27 37.71 7.43
N GLY A 658 -5.57 38.47 6.57
CA GLY A 658 -4.29 39.11 6.91
C GLY A 658 -3.19 38.10 7.22
N HIS A 659 -3.12 37.03 6.43
CA HIS A 659 -2.15 35.94 6.56
C HIS A 659 -2.25 35.16 7.89
N SER A 660 -3.41 35.22 8.56
CA SER A 660 -3.60 34.59 9.87
C SER A 660 -4.13 33.15 9.80
N MET A 661 -4.78 32.75 8.71
CA MET A 661 -5.23 31.37 8.52
C MET A 661 -5.46 31.00 7.06
N ILE A 662 -5.58 29.70 6.81
CA ILE A 662 -6.02 29.17 5.52
C ILE A 662 -7.01 28.01 5.74
N VAL A 663 -7.99 27.90 4.83
CA VAL A 663 -8.87 26.73 4.75
C VAL A 663 -8.34 25.83 3.64
N CYS A 664 -8.14 24.55 3.95
CA CYS A 664 -7.59 23.52 3.07
C CYS A 664 -8.34 22.20 3.29
N ASP A 665 -7.86 21.12 2.69
CA ASP A 665 -8.58 19.83 2.66
C ASP A 665 -9.98 19.94 2.02
N LEU A 666 -10.07 20.76 0.97
CA LEU A 666 -11.32 21.04 0.28
C LEU A 666 -11.79 19.79 -0.47
N GLN A 667 -12.88 19.20 0.00
CA GLN A 667 -13.43 17.95 -0.54
C GLN A 667 -14.95 17.95 -0.50
N GLY A 668 -15.59 17.25 -1.45
CA GLY A 668 -17.04 17.21 -1.56
C GLY A 668 -17.50 16.90 -2.98
N ILE A 669 -18.62 17.49 -3.41
CA ILE A 669 -19.15 17.31 -4.76
C ILE A 669 -19.31 18.66 -5.47
N LEU A 670 -19.20 18.64 -6.80
CA LEU A 670 -19.79 19.67 -7.65
C LEU A 670 -21.22 19.24 -7.95
N ASP A 671 -22.17 19.89 -7.28
CA ASP A 671 -23.59 19.66 -7.46
C ASP A 671 -24.06 20.41 -8.71
N MET A 672 -24.37 19.66 -9.76
CA MET A 672 -24.90 20.19 -11.02
C MET A 672 -26.44 20.21 -11.02
N GLU A 673 -27.09 19.72 -9.95
CA GLU A 673 -28.55 19.72 -9.83
C GLU A 673 -29.04 21.13 -9.46
N GLY A 674 -29.51 21.87 -10.47
CA GLY A 674 -30.09 23.21 -10.29
C GLY A 674 -29.85 24.12 -11.49
N ARG A 675 -30.26 25.39 -11.39
CA ARG A 675 -30.01 26.41 -12.43
C ARG A 675 -28.54 26.85 -12.50
N ARG A 676 -27.78 26.66 -11.43
CA ARG A 676 -26.36 27.07 -11.28
C ARG A 676 -25.62 25.97 -10.51
N PRO A 677 -24.47 25.49 -11.01
CA PRO A 677 -23.63 24.53 -10.27
C PRO A 677 -23.20 25.07 -8.91
N VAL A 678 -23.10 24.20 -7.90
CA VAL A 678 -22.69 24.56 -6.53
C VAL A 678 -21.63 23.59 -6.03
N PHE A 679 -20.52 24.12 -5.50
CA PHE A 679 -19.58 23.29 -4.76
C PHE A 679 -20.10 23.04 -3.35
N ARG A 680 -20.55 21.80 -3.08
CA ARG A 680 -20.92 21.35 -1.74
C ARG A 680 -19.75 20.64 -1.10
N LEU A 681 -19.06 21.34 -0.21
CA LEU A 681 -17.87 20.85 0.45
C LEU A 681 -18.18 20.40 1.87
N THR A 682 -17.37 19.49 2.39
CA THR A 682 -17.42 19.09 3.79
C THR A 682 -16.04 18.74 4.29
N ASP A 683 -15.91 18.69 5.60
CA ASP A 683 -14.73 18.20 6.27
C ASP A 683 -13.42 18.93 5.93
N PRO A 684 -13.41 20.28 5.99
CA PRO A 684 -12.21 21.05 5.75
C PRO A 684 -11.23 20.97 6.92
N ALA A 685 -9.99 21.36 6.68
CA ALA A 685 -9.00 21.66 7.70
C ALA A 685 -8.68 23.17 7.69
N ILE A 686 -8.47 23.76 8.87
CA ILE A 686 -7.97 25.12 9.00
C ILE A 686 -6.58 25.08 9.60
N CYS A 687 -5.60 25.62 8.86
CA CYS A 687 -4.27 25.88 9.40
C CYS A 687 -4.21 27.36 9.84
N SER A 688 -3.86 27.63 11.09
CA SER A 688 -3.92 28.97 11.66
C SER A 688 -2.61 29.42 12.33
N LYS A 689 -2.32 30.71 12.30
CA LYS A 689 -1.20 31.30 13.03
C LYS A 689 -1.52 31.21 14.54
N GLY A 690 -0.92 30.24 15.22
CA GLY A 690 -1.08 30.07 16.66
C GLY A 690 -0.59 31.27 17.47
N SER A 691 -1.16 31.45 18.66
CA SER A 691 -0.61 32.33 19.71
C SER A 691 0.24 31.50 20.67
N SER A 692 1.14 32.15 21.42
CA SER A 692 2.00 31.50 22.44
C SER A 692 1.23 30.68 23.47
N SER A 693 -0.06 30.96 23.68
CA SER A 693 -0.95 30.27 24.62
C SER A 693 -1.83 29.17 24.01
N MET A 694 -1.92 29.04 22.68
CA MET A 694 -2.82 28.05 22.04
C MET A 694 -2.28 27.64 20.66
N LYS A 695 -1.54 26.53 20.64
CA LYS A 695 -0.74 26.09 19.47
C LYS A 695 -1.58 25.46 18.35
N TYR A 696 -2.82 25.01 18.61
CA TYR A 696 -3.70 24.32 17.64
C TYR A 696 -5.19 24.68 17.88
N ARG A 697 -5.68 25.78 17.29
CA ARG A 697 -7.03 26.32 17.58
C ARG A 697 -8.15 25.50 16.92
N TYR A 698 -7.83 24.82 15.83
CA TYR A 698 -8.78 24.14 14.95
C TYR A 698 -8.66 22.61 14.97
N GLY A 699 -8.15 22.07 16.08
CA GLY A 699 -8.03 20.63 16.29
C GLY A 699 -6.75 20.03 15.72
N LYS A 700 -6.70 18.70 15.64
CA LYS A 700 -5.50 17.93 15.27
C LYS A 700 -5.02 18.18 13.83
N THR A 701 -5.91 18.60 12.94
CA THR A 701 -5.59 18.87 11.53
C THR A 701 -5.05 20.28 11.28
N ASP A 702 -4.98 21.12 12.31
CA ASP A 702 -4.35 22.45 12.27
C ASP A 702 -2.82 22.31 12.30
N LEU A 703 -2.19 22.33 11.13
CA LEU A 703 -0.72 22.26 11.01
C LEU A 703 -0.05 23.63 11.23
N GLY A 704 -0.80 24.63 11.70
CA GLY A 704 -0.32 25.97 12.00
C GLY A 704 0.36 26.68 10.83
N MET A 705 1.41 27.44 11.13
CA MET A 705 2.20 28.15 10.11
C MET A 705 2.89 27.23 9.11
N ARG A 706 3.13 25.96 9.47
CA ARG A 706 3.72 24.97 8.55
C ARG A 706 2.74 24.64 7.43
N GLY A 707 1.49 24.31 7.76
CA GLY A 707 0.44 24.05 6.76
C GLY A 707 0.20 25.26 5.85
N ILE A 708 0.20 26.48 6.43
CA ILE A 708 0.14 27.72 5.66
C ILE A 708 1.29 27.82 4.66
N ARG A 709 2.54 27.66 5.11
CA ARG A 709 3.73 27.74 4.25
C ARG A 709 3.71 26.67 3.15
N ASP A 710 3.36 25.44 3.50
CA ASP A 710 3.27 24.30 2.60
C ASP A 710 2.26 24.53 1.46
N PHE A 711 1.13 25.19 1.76
CA PHE A 711 0.19 25.63 0.74
C PHE A 711 0.77 26.78 -0.11
N CYS A 712 1.32 27.82 0.52
CA CYS A 712 1.90 28.97 -0.18
C CYS A 712 3.01 28.57 -1.16
N CYS A 713 3.85 27.58 -0.82
CA CYS A 713 4.93 27.10 -1.68
C CYS A 713 4.44 26.31 -2.90
N ARG A 714 3.26 25.70 -2.84
CA ARG A 714 2.75 24.80 -3.90
C ARG A 714 1.62 25.40 -4.73
N HIS A 715 0.90 26.38 -4.19
CA HIS A 715 -0.18 27.05 -4.90
C HIS A 715 0.34 27.88 -6.08
N THR A 716 -0.21 27.64 -7.26
CA THR A 716 0.01 28.47 -8.44
C THR A 716 -1.24 29.29 -8.71
N CYS A 717 -1.11 30.63 -8.74
CA CYS A 717 -2.25 31.51 -8.96
C CYS A 717 -2.89 31.26 -10.34
N ASN A 718 -4.21 31.07 -10.33
CA ASN A 718 -5.03 30.85 -11.52
C ASN A 718 -5.79 32.13 -11.95
N SER A 719 -6.64 32.02 -12.98
CA SER A 719 -7.43 33.14 -13.50
C SER A 719 -8.37 33.74 -12.45
N VAL A 720 -8.95 32.93 -11.57
CA VAL A 720 -9.81 33.41 -10.48
C VAL A 720 -9.02 34.24 -9.47
N CYS A 721 -7.80 33.80 -9.10
CA CYS A 721 -6.92 34.57 -8.21
C CYS A 721 -6.60 35.95 -8.79
N LYS A 722 -6.29 36.00 -10.10
CA LYS A 722 -6.01 37.25 -10.81
C LYS A 722 -7.25 38.15 -10.88
N ALA A 723 -8.41 37.58 -11.17
CA ALA A 723 -9.67 38.33 -11.25
C ALA A 723 -10.09 38.95 -9.91
N LEU A 724 -9.72 38.30 -8.79
CA LEU A 724 -9.90 38.80 -7.42
C LEU A 724 -8.79 39.76 -6.97
N ASN A 725 -7.83 40.09 -7.85
CA ASN A 725 -6.67 40.93 -7.57
C ASN A 725 -5.84 40.44 -6.36
N LEU A 726 -5.70 39.12 -6.22
CA LEU A 726 -4.88 38.54 -5.16
C LEU A 726 -3.38 38.68 -5.50
N PRO A 727 -2.52 39.01 -4.51
CA PRO A 727 -1.08 38.99 -4.68
C PRO A 727 -0.58 37.62 -5.16
N THR A 728 0.49 37.59 -5.94
CA THR A 728 1.13 36.30 -6.26
C THR A 728 1.77 35.74 -4.99
N MET A 729 1.37 34.55 -4.56
CA MET A 729 2.04 33.89 -3.45
C MET A 729 3.48 33.55 -3.85
N ARG A 730 4.44 34.17 -3.17
CA ARG A 730 5.86 33.84 -3.27
C ARG A 730 6.28 33.23 -1.95
N ALA A 731 6.95 32.08 -1.98
CA ALA A 731 7.63 31.55 -0.82
C ALA A 731 8.63 32.61 -0.33
N LYS A 732 8.40 33.17 0.85
CA LYS A 732 9.41 33.94 1.59
C LYS A 732 10.16 33.02 2.53
#